data_AF-B7KJW0-F1
#
_entry.id   AF-B7KJW0-F1
#
_cell.length_a   1.000
_cell.length_b   1.000
_cell.length_c   1.000
_cell.angle_alpha   90.00
_cell.angle_beta   90.00
_cell.angle_gamma   90.00
#
_symmetry.space_group_name_H-M   'P 1'
#
loop_
_entity.id
_entity.type
_entity.pdbx_description
1 polymer ?
#
loop_
_entity_poly.entity_id
_entity_poly.type
_entity_poly.pdbx_seq_one_letter_code
_entity_poly.pdbx_strand_id
1 'polypeptide(L)'
;MSKLIAFGWYGGKYSHLDWLLPLLPKTTHYCEPFGGSAAVLINREPSPVETYNDIDGELVNFFRVLREQKNELIRAIAFTPFSRGEFELALSKPTPDLSDLELARRFFIRARQVRTGLAQTASSGRWAHCLLTSRAGMAGAVSRWLGSIDDLSKIVQRLLRVQIENCSAIEVIQRYDSEETLFYCDPPYPHDSRGDKNAYGYEMANEEHQKLAHILHNIKGKVAISGYDCELMEELYGDWRRIPAPSKSCHSVKQLRTEILWVNYHPDEQPIQINYRKSKKVKKTVMPTPEEILTSAFDRASESIKTGDLMMISPDITDKIELICRHPQNKSGIRFLLACSLAKVHQPHLDIRKPFTEIGGEDSYGGRYYDENYIATFINEYDLQSVCNKTTAFLTPAYRTKGTALTLDITIIGRPKALYRVILELLDDVYTGRILAEDLLTEVIKWLLIIRQERSQRLESLLANLRTLDDNAIPLSAEAIVKLIRQHLDCPRSSRLPVLIVAAAYQAASEYLGERCLPLESHNAADKQTGALGDLEITLINDNQVITCYEMKMKRVTINDINIVVQKLSEKRKNTDLKIDNYIFITTETIDKDIEDYAASLYERMGGIEIVILDCLGFLRHFLHLFHRLRMQFLEDYQNLVLAEPESAVNQALKEAFLALRQAAESLEIETD
;
A
#
# COMPACT_ATOMS: atom_id res chain seq x y z
N MET A 1 4.07 5.25 -17.86
CA MET A 1 4.36 5.50 -16.42
C MET A 1 5.53 6.47 -16.30
N SER A 2 5.58 7.29 -15.25
CA SER A 2 6.77 8.06 -14.91
C SER A 2 7.88 7.11 -14.43
N LYS A 3 9.10 7.25 -14.96
CA LYS A 3 10.27 6.47 -14.51
C LYS A 3 10.59 6.80 -13.04
N LEU A 4 10.99 5.80 -12.27
CA LEU A 4 11.34 5.91 -10.86
C LEU A 4 12.85 5.79 -10.65
N ILE A 5 13.39 6.54 -9.68
CA ILE A 5 14.80 6.45 -9.29
C ILE A 5 14.97 6.69 -7.78
N ALA A 6 15.58 5.73 -7.09
CA ALA A 6 15.83 5.83 -5.65
C ALA A 6 16.91 6.90 -5.36
N PHE A 7 18.03 6.84 -6.06
CA PHE A 7 19.16 7.77 -5.98
C PHE A 7 20.03 7.65 -7.23
N GLY A 8 20.89 8.65 -7.46
CA GLY A 8 21.90 8.56 -8.52
C GLY A 8 23.02 7.63 -8.11
N TRP A 9 23.44 6.78 -9.03
CA TRP A 9 24.55 5.84 -8.85
C TRP A 9 25.45 5.87 -10.08
N TYR A 10 26.76 5.70 -9.88
CA TYR A 10 27.67 5.66 -11.01
C TYR A 10 27.35 4.42 -11.87
N GLY A 11 27.27 4.61 -13.19
CA GLY A 11 26.81 3.56 -14.11
C GLY A 11 25.30 3.36 -14.18
N GLY A 12 24.49 4.09 -13.39
CA GLY A 12 23.04 3.92 -13.33
C GLY A 12 22.34 4.09 -14.69
N LYS A 13 21.57 3.07 -15.08
CA LYS A 13 20.93 2.96 -16.41
C LYS A 13 19.64 3.75 -16.59
N TYR A 14 19.32 4.66 -15.69
CA TYR A 14 18.07 5.43 -15.71
C TYR A 14 17.84 6.19 -17.03
N SER A 15 18.91 6.76 -17.60
CA SER A 15 18.85 7.48 -18.89
C SER A 15 18.77 6.55 -20.12
N HIS A 16 19.00 5.25 -19.95
CA HIS A 16 19.00 4.22 -20.99
C HIS A 16 17.79 3.29 -20.93
N LEU A 17 16.90 3.45 -19.95
CA LEU A 17 15.72 2.58 -19.76
C LEU A 17 14.85 2.41 -21.02
N ASP A 18 14.62 3.49 -21.79
CA ASP A 18 13.77 3.40 -23.01
C ASP A 18 14.38 2.51 -24.09
N TRP A 19 15.71 2.43 -24.13
CA TRP A 19 16.44 1.57 -25.05
C TRP A 19 16.63 0.16 -24.47
N LEU A 20 16.96 0.08 -23.19
CA LEU A 20 17.35 -1.17 -22.54
C LEU A 20 16.17 -2.07 -22.23
N LEU A 21 15.08 -1.55 -21.65
CA LEU A 21 13.95 -2.37 -21.20
C LEU A 21 13.29 -3.21 -22.32
N PRO A 22 13.07 -2.67 -23.53
CA PRO A 22 12.54 -3.47 -24.63
C PRO A 22 13.43 -4.63 -25.09
N LEU A 23 14.74 -4.58 -24.77
CA LEU A 23 15.71 -5.62 -25.16
C LEU A 23 15.81 -6.75 -24.13
N LEU A 24 15.16 -6.62 -22.98
CA LEU A 24 15.16 -7.63 -21.92
C LEU A 24 13.90 -8.50 -22.03
N PRO A 25 14.02 -9.80 -22.37
CA PRO A 25 12.86 -10.65 -22.65
C PRO A 25 12.10 -11.02 -21.37
N LYS A 26 10.79 -11.28 -21.49
CA LYS A 26 9.99 -11.83 -20.37
C LYS A 26 10.59 -13.15 -19.90
N THR A 27 10.57 -13.36 -18.59
CA THR A 27 11.29 -14.44 -17.89
C THR A 27 10.54 -14.81 -16.62
N THR A 28 10.66 -16.06 -16.16
CA THR A 28 10.10 -16.47 -14.88
C THR A 28 10.89 -15.85 -13.73
N HIS A 29 12.22 -15.84 -13.84
CA HIS A 29 13.11 -15.28 -12.82
C HIS A 29 14.01 -14.20 -13.41
N TYR A 30 13.79 -12.95 -13.02
CA TYR A 30 14.72 -11.87 -13.33
C TYR A 30 15.73 -11.64 -12.20
N CYS A 31 17.02 -11.65 -12.52
CA CYS A 31 18.08 -11.45 -11.55
C CYS A 31 19.01 -10.31 -11.97
N GLU A 32 19.32 -9.40 -11.05
CA GLU A 32 20.36 -8.37 -11.20
C GLU A 32 21.51 -8.69 -10.24
N PRO A 33 22.59 -9.38 -10.68
CA PRO A 33 23.76 -9.67 -9.85
C PRO A 33 24.55 -8.43 -9.45
N PHE A 34 24.43 -7.34 -10.22
CA PHE A 34 25.07 -6.03 -10.02
C PHE A 34 23.97 -4.96 -9.97
N GLY A 35 23.23 -4.91 -8.87
CA GLY A 35 21.98 -4.18 -8.77
C GLY A 35 22.15 -2.66 -8.72
N GLY A 36 23.21 -2.14 -8.10
CA GLY A 36 23.46 -0.70 -7.99
C GLY A 36 22.22 0.07 -7.49
N SER A 37 21.79 1.09 -8.22
CA SER A 37 20.55 1.87 -7.92
C SER A 37 19.23 1.15 -8.19
N ALA A 38 19.23 -0.12 -8.61
CA ALA A 38 18.07 -0.91 -9.02
C ALA A 38 17.22 -0.25 -10.13
N ALA A 39 17.82 0.64 -10.92
CA ALA A 39 17.08 1.45 -11.89
C ALA A 39 16.37 0.62 -12.96
N VAL A 40 16.94 -0.51 -13.37
CA VAL A 40 16.33 -1.39 -14.38
C VAL A 40 15.23 -2.22 -13.72
N LEU A 41 15.52 -2.95 -12.65
CA LEU A 41 14.56 -3.74 -11.88
C LEU A 41 13.29 -2.95 -11.50
N ILE A 42 13.45 -1.75 -10.94
CA ILE A 42 12.31 -0.95 -10.47
C ILE A 42 11.40 -0.51 -11.64
N ASN A 43 11.96 -0.29 -12.83
CA ASN A 43 11.23 0.24 -13.98
C ASN A 43 10.81 -0.83 -15.00
N ARG A 44 11.24 -2.08 -14.82
CA ARG A 44 10.84 -3.23 -15.63
C ARG A 44 9.44 -3.71 -15.26
N GLU A 45 8.71 -4.27 -16.23
CA GLU A 45 7.56 -5.13 -15.95
C GLU A 45 7.96 -6.26 -14.99
N PRO A 46 7.26 -6.47 -13.86
CA PRO A 46 7.65 -7.46 -12.87
C PRO A 46 7.62 -8.89 -13.41
N SER A 47 8.69 -9.65 -13.16
CA SER A 47 8.67 -11.11 -13.32
C SER A 47 8.00 -11.81 -12.13
N PRO A 48 7.56 -13.08 -12.28
CA PRO A 48 7.06 -13.88 -11.15
C PRO A 48 8.04 -13.96 -9.98
N VAL A 49 9.33 -14.13 -10.28
CA VAL A 49 10.43 -14.13 -9.31
C VAL A 49 11.44 -13.07 -9.71
N GLU A 50 11.89 -12.26 -8.74
CA GLU A 50 12.89 -11.22 -8.97
C GLU A 50 13.92 -11.18 -7.84
N THR A 51 15.19 -11.06 -8.20
CA THR A 51 16.29 -10.98 -7.24
C THR A 51 17.19 -9.78 -7.54
N TYR A 52 17.34 -8.92 -6.54
CA TYR A 52 18.32 -7.85 -6.49
C TYR A 52 19.52 -8.32 -5.67
N ASN A 53 20.74 -8.13 -6.20
CA ASN A 53 21.97 -8.36 -5.46
C ASN A 53 22.97 -7.22 -5.69
N ASP A 54 23.72 -6.87 -4.66
CA ASP A 54 24.94 -6.09 -4.84
C ASP A 54 26.00 -6.53 -3.81
N ILE A 55 27.27 -6.34 -4.12
CA ILE A 55 28.35 -6.61 -3.17
C ILE A 55 28.46 -5.49 -2.12
N ASP A 56 28.03 -4.28 -2.47
CA ASP A 56 28.02 -3.13 -1.57
C ASP A 56 26.91 -3.29 -0.51
N GLY A 57 27.33 -3.61 0.71
CA GLY A 57 26.44 -3.77 1.84
C GLY A 57 25.66 -2.50 2.21
N GLU A 58 26.16 -1.29 1.89
CA GLU A 58 25.42 -0.06 2.16
C GLU A 58 24.20 0.08 1.22
N LEU A 59 24.35 -0.31 -0.04
CA LEU A 59 23.25 -0.35 -1.01
C LEU A 59 22.18 -1.36 -0.61
N VAL A 60 22.61 -2.58 -0.31
CA VAL A 60 21.70 -3.66 0.11
C VAL A 60 21.00 -3.28 1.40
N ASN A 61 21.74 -2.73 2.38
CA ASN A 61 21.16 -2.25 3.62
C ASN A 61 20.11 -1.17 3.36
N PHE A 62 20.38 -0.19 2.49
CA PHE A 62 19.41 0.84 2.15
C PHE A 62 18.11 0.25 1.58
N PHE A 63 18.18 -0.62 0.56
CA PHE A 63 16.98 -1.19 -0.03
C PHE A 63 16.22 -2.14 0.92
N ARG A 64 16.95 -2.89 1.75
CA ARG A 64 16.37 -3.74 2.78
C ARG A 64 15.63 -2.92 3.83
N VAL A 65 16.28 -1.91 4.42
CA VAL A 65 15.65 -1.02 5.42
C VAL A 65 14.51 -0.23 4.79
N LEU A 66 14.66 0.26 3.56
CA LEU A 66 13.58 0.96 2.86
C LEU A 66 12.34 0.08 2.69
N ARG A 67 12.52 -1.23 2.44
CA ARG A 67 11.44 -2.21 2.34
C ARG A 67 10.84 -2.58 3.71
N GLU A 68 11.68 -2.86 4.69
CA GLU A 68 11.28 -3.43 6.00
C GLU A 68 10.82 -2.37 7.01
N GLN A 69 11.44 -1.20 7.01
CA GLN A 69 11.23 -0.08 7.94
C GLN A 69 10.91 1.20 7.15
N LYS A 70 10.01 1.08 6.16
CA LYS A 70 9.61 2.16 5.23
C LYS A 70 9.28 3.44 5.98
N ASN A 71 8.38 3.34 6.96
CA ASN A 71 7.80 4.52 7.60
C ASN A 71 8.88 5.25 8.41
N GLU A 72 9.71 4.51 9.12
CA GLU A 72 10.78 5.02 9.96
C GLU A 72 11.90 5.65 9.12
N LEU A 73 12.34 4.99 8.04
CA LEU A 73 13.38 5.51 7.17
C LEU A 73 12.91 6.74 6.39
N ILE A 74 11.72 6.70 5.79
CA ILE A 74 11.16 7.86 5.06
C ILE A 74 10.96 9.03 6.03
N ARG A 75 10.45 8.78 7.24
CA ARG A 75 10.30 9.80 8.28
C ARG A 75 11.65 10.40 8.67
N ALA A 76 12.67 9.57 8.93
CA ALA A 76 14.00 10.03 9.31
C ALA A 76 14.66 10.87 8.19
N ILE A 77 14.50 10.47 6.93
CA ILE A 77 14.96 11.24 5.77
C ILE A 77 14.18 12.56 5.65
N ALA A 78 12.86 12.53 5.76
CA ALA A 78 12.00 13.73 5.62
C ALA A 78 12.28 14.79 6.69
N PHE A 79 12.57 14.38 7.92
CA PHE A 79 12.98 15.29 9.01
C PHE A 79 14.46 15.66 8.99
N THR A 80 15.27 15.09 8.09
CA THR A 80 16.67 15.48 7.94
C THR A 80 16.74 16.80 7.14
N PRO A 81 17.28 17.88 7.72
CA PRO A 81 17.42 19.13 6.99
C PRO A 81 18.42 18.99 5.85
N PHE A 82 18.17 19.70 4.75
CA PHE A 82 19.14 19.86 3.67
C PHE A 82 20.27 20.79 4.17
N SER A 83 21.25 20.23 4.86
CA SER A 83 22.24 20.99 5.62
C SER A 83 23.65 20.45 5.43
N ARG A 84 24.62 21.36 5.48
CA ARG A 84 26.03 20.98 5.43
C ARG A 84 26.43 20.14 6.65
N GLY A 85 25.88 20.43 7.83
CA GLY A 85 26.19 19.68 9.06
C GLY A 85 25.77 18.21 8.96
N GLU A 86 24.54 17.95 8.50
CA GLU A 86 24.06 16.57 8.27
C GLU A 86 24.87 15.84 7.20
N PHE A 87 25.26 16.56 6.13
CA PHE A 87 26.10 15.97 5.09
C PHE A 87 27.49 15.57 5.61
N GLU A 88 28.16 16.43 6.39
CA GLU A 88 29.45 16.11 7.01
C GLU A 88 29.31 14.96 8.04
N LEU A 89 28.21 14.92 8.79
CA LEU A 89 27.91 13.80 9.69
C LEU A 89 27.74 12.49 8.92
N ALA A 90 27.05 12.51 7.79
CA ALA A 90 26.85 11.34 6.94
C ALA A 90 28.15 10.84 6.27
N LEU A 91 29.18 11.70 6.16
CA LEU A 91 30.52 11.33 5.68
C LEU A 91 31.40 10.70 6.77
N SER A 92 31.04 10.85 8.05
CA SER A 92 31.81 10.27 9.15
C SER A 92 31.80 8.74 9.08
N LYS A 93 32.91 8.12 9.50
CA LYS A 93 33.02 6.66 9.52
C LYS A 93 31.93 6.08 10.44
N PRO A 94 31.16 5.09 9.97
CA PRO A 94 30.20 4.40 10.82
C PRO A 94 30.86 3.81 12.06
N THR A 95 30.21 3.96 13.21
CA THR A 95 30.59 3.26 14.43
C THR A 95 29.76 1.98 14.57
N PRO A 96 30.27 0.91 15.23
CA PRO A 96 29.58 -0.37 15.30
C PRO A 96 28.19 -0.35 15.98
N ASP A 97 27.89 0.70 16.72
CA ASP A 97 26.62 0.94 17.44
C ASP A 97 25.54 1.61 16.60
N LEU A 98 25.85 2.04 15.36
CA LEU A 98 24.85 2.63 14.48
C LEU A 98 23.86 1.57 14.01
N SER A 99 22.56 1.89 14.15
CA SER A 99 21.49 1.06 13.60
C SER A 99 21.54 1.02 12.06
N ASP A 100 21.05 -0.08 11.49
CA ASP A 100 20.87 -0.24 10.04
C ASP A 100 20.06 0.90 9.42
N LEU A 101 19.08 1.43 10.17
CA LEU A 101 18.27 2.57 9.76
C LEU A 101 19.10 3.85 9.63
N GLU A 102 19.97 4.12 10.59
CA GLU A 102 20.85 5.30 10.55
C GLU A 102 21.90 5.17 9.43
N LEU A 103 22.42 3.95 9.20
CA LEU A 103 23.30 3.67 8.07
C LEU A 103 22.59 3.95 6.73
N ALA A 104 21.36 3.47 6.57
CA ALA A 104 20.54 3.71 5.38
C ALA A 104 20.23 5.21 5.20
N ARG A 105 19.90 5.94 6.28
CA ARG A 105 19.65 7.38 6.25
C ARG A 105 20.90 8.15 5.81
N ARG A 106 22.06 7.87 6.41
CA ARG A 106 23.35 8.50 6.06
C ARG A 106 23.75 8.20 4.61
N PHE A 107 23.56 6.98 4.15
CA PHE A 107 23.77 6.61 2.75
C PHE A 107 22.93 7.50 1.82
N PHE A 108 21.62 7.63 2.10
CA PHE A 108 20.72 8.44 1.27
C PHE A 108 21.08 9.93 1.27
N ILE A 109 21.50 10.47 2.42
CA ILE A 109 22.01 11.85 2.53
C ILE A 109 23.23 12.05 1.62
N ARG A 110 24.22 11.14 1.69
CA ARG A 110 25.40 11.19 0.81
C ARG A 110 24.99 11.15 -0.66
N ALA A 111 24.03 10.28 -1.01
CA ALA A 111 23.58 10.11 -2.39
C ALA A 111 22.83 11.33 -2.96
N ARG A 112 22.01 12.01 -2.14
CA ARG A 112 21.10 13.06 -2.62
C ARG A 112 21.52 14.49 -2.28
N GLN A 113 22.34 14.72 -1.25
CA GLN A 113 22.83 16.06 -0.89
C GLN A 113 24.18 16.42 -1.51
N VAL A 114 24.89 15.48 -2.13
CA VAL A 114 26.11 15.75 -2.88
C VAL A 114 25.81 16.46 -4.22
N ARG A 115 26.69 17.38 -4.64
CA ARG A 115 26.53 18.19 -5.87
C ARG A 115 26.30 17.36 -7.13
N THR A 116 26.95 16.21 -7.22
CA THR A 116 26.91 15.28 -8.36
C THR A 116 25.71 14.33 -8.33
N GLY A 117 25.03 14.21 -7.18
CA GLY A 117 23.98 13.20 -6.95
C GLY A 117 24.49 11.76 -6.89
N LEU A 118 25.78 11.54 -6.59
CA LEU A 118 26.43 10.22 -6.53
C LEU A 118 27.10 10.02 -5.16
N ALA A 119 26.61 9.06 -4.37
CA ALA A 119 27.11 8.81 -3.00
C ALA A 119 28.62 8.56 -2.95
N GLN A 120 29.16 7.82 -3.92
CA GLN A 120 30.58 7.45 -4.02
C GLN A 120 31.51 8.68 -4.16
N THR A 121 30.97 9.79 -4.65
CA THR A 121 31.74 11.03 -4.85
C THR A 121 31.57 12.04 -3.72
N ALA A 122 30.87 11.65 -2.65
CA ALA A 122 30.61 12.49 -1.50
C ALA A 122 31.90 12.71 -0.71
N SER A 123 32.28 13.97 -0.56
CA SER A 123 33.42 14.40 0.24
C SER A 123 33.14 15.76 0.85
N SER A 124 33.89 16.13 1.90
CA SER A 124 33.81 17.48 2.46
C SER A 124 34.08 18.51 1.34
N GLY A 125 33.22 19.53 1.27
CA GLY A 125 33.22 20.54 0.19
C GLY A 125 32.45 20.20 -1.09
N ARG A 126 31.91 18.98 -1.23
CA ARG A 126 31.03 18.59 -2.37
C ARG A 126 29.54 18.64 -2.06
N TRP A 127 29.15 19.19 -0.91
CA TRP A 127 27.75 19.48 -0.58
C TRP A 127 27.11 20.39 -1.64
N ALA A 128 25.93 20.01 -2.13
CA ALA A 128 25.22 20.79 -3.14
C ALA A 128 24.68 22.09 -2.52
N HIS A 129 24.95 23.23 -3.14
CA HIS A 129 24.35 24.50 -2.76
C HIS A 129 23.97 25.27 -4.03
N CYS A 130 22.97 26.15 -3.91
CA CYS A 130 22.50 26.99 -4.99
C CYS A 130 22.62 28.46 -4.55
N LEU A 131 23.19 29.32 -5.41
CA LEU A 131 23.23 30.77 -5.16
C LEU A 131 22.01 31.47 -5.76
N LEU A 132 21.70 31.19 -7.03
CA LEU A 132 20.63 31.88 -7.78
C LEU A 132 19.66 30.92 -8.50
N THR A 133 19.85 29.60 -8.33
CA THR A 133 18.98 28.61 -8.96
C THR A 133 17.76 28.33 -8.07
N SER A 134 16.59 28.79 -8.51
CA SER A 134 15.29 28.51 -7.88
C SER A 134 14.51 27.46 -8.68
N ARG A 135 13.85 26.54 -7.98
CA ARG A 135 12.89 25.57 -8.52
C ARG A 135 11.74 25.45 -7.53
N ALA A 136 10.50 25.54 -8.02
CA ALA A 136 9.29 25.51 -7.19
C ALA A 136 9.32 26.51 -6.01
N GLY A 137 9.87 27.71 -6.23
CA GLY A 137 9.94 28.76 -5.20
C GLY A 137 11.01 28.58 -4.13
N MET A 138 11.89 27.58 -4.25
CA MET A 138 12.97 27.29 -3.29
C MET A 138 14.31 26.98 -3.98
N ALA A 139 15.38 26.85 -3.21
CA ALA A 139 16.69 26.46 -3.74
C ALA A 139 16.60 25.14 -4.52
N GLY A 140 17.13 25.10 -5.74
CA GLY A 140 16.98 23.94 -6.64
C GLY A 140 17.56 22.62 -6.11
N ALA A 141 18.52 22.66 -5.19
CA ALA A 141 19.01 21.48 -4.49
C ALA A 141 18.00 20.93 -3.47
N VAL A 142 17.31 21.81 -2.73
CA VAL A 142 16.28 21.45 -1.76
C VAL A 142 15.05 20.88 -2.46
N SER A 143 14.61 21.50 -3.56
CA SER A 143 13.49 20.98 -4.36
C SER A 143 13.74 19.56 -4.87
N ARG A 144 14.96 19.24 -5.33
CA ARG A 144 15.32 17.89 -5.77
C ARG A 144 15.38 16.89 -4.62
N TRP A 145 15.84 17.31 -3.45
CA TRP A 145 15.84 16.48 -2.25
C TRP A 145 14.41 16.09 -1.86
N LEU A 146 13.52 17.08 -1.68
CA LEU A 146 12.14 16.83 -1.28
C LEU A 146 11.40 15.95 -2.30
N GLY A 147 11.51 16.26 -3.60
CA GLY A 147 10.87 15.45 -4.64
C GLY A 147 11.38 14.01 -4.70
N SER A 148 12.61 13.73 -4.23
CA SER A 148 13.13 12.35 -4.18
C SER A 148 12.53 11.50 -3.06
N ILE A 149 11.93 12.13 -2.04
CA ILE A 149 11.33 11.43 -0.90
C ILE A 149 9.97 10.84 -1.28
N ASP A 150 9.18 11.56 -2.07
CA ASP A 150 7.85 11.13 -2.50
C ASP A 150 7.89 9.82 -3.31
N ASP A 151 8.90 9.67 -4.17
CA ASP A 151 9.05 8.49 -5.01
C ASP A 151 9.49 7.24 -4.24
N LEU A 152 10.08 7.38 -3.04
CA LEU A 152 10.50 6.24 -2.21
C LEU A 152 9.32 5.33 -1.86
N SER A 153 8.14 5.89 -1.59
CA SER A 153 6.95 5.10 -1.29
C SER A 153 6.52 4.20 -2.44
N LYS A 154 6.67 4.64 -3.69
CA LYS A 154 6.36 3.84 -4.89
C LYS A 154 7.40 2.74 -5.09
N ILE A 155 8.66 3.05 -4.84
CA ILE A 155 9.77 2.09 -4.92
C ILE A 155 9.60 0.97 -3.90
N VAL A 156 9.14 1.27 -2.67
CA VAL A 156 8.84 0.23 -1.68
C VAL A 156 7.81 -0.76 -2.20
N GLN A 157 6.69 -0.28 -2.76
CA GLN A 157 5.66 -1.16 -3.32
C GLN A 157 6.23 -2.08 -4.40
N ARG A 158 7.14 -1.55 -5.24
CA ARG A 158 7.82 -2.33 -6.27
C ARG A 158 8.77 -3.39 -5.71
N LEU A 159 9.45 -3.10 -4.59
CA LEU A 159 10.43 -3.98 -3.95
C LEU A 159 9.80 -5.07 -3.06
N LEU A 160 8.52 -4.98 -2.68
CA LEU A 160 7.87 -5.98 -1.83
C LEU A 160 7.94 -7.41 -2.40
N ARG A 161 7.96 -7.52 -3.73
CA ARG A 161 8.02 -8.77 -4.49
C ARG A 161 9.44 -9.25 -4.81
N VAL A 162 10.46 -8.53 -4.35
CA VAL A 162 11.85 -8.71 -4.78
C VAL A 162 12.65 -9.37 -3.65
N GLN A 163 13.42 -10.40 -4.00
CA GLN A 163 14.41 -11.00 -3.12
C GLN A 163 15.65 -10.09 -3.09
N ILE A 164 16.20 -9.85 -1.91
CA ILE A 164 17.38 -8.99 -1.73
C ILE A 164 18.51 -9.86 -1.19
N GLU A 165 19.61 -9.89 -1.93
CA GLU A 165 20.84 -10.63 -1.61
C GLU A 165 22.01 -9.67 -1.42
N ASN A 166 23.01 -10.08 -0.63
CA ASN A 166 24.28 -9.38 -0.47
C ASN A 166 25.43 -10.39 -0.54
N CYS A 167 25.71 -10.90 -1.73
CA CYS A 167 26.85 -11.79 -1.95
C CYS A 167 27.51 -11.52 -3.32
N SER A 168 28.57 -12.29 -3.63
CA SER A 168 29.29 -12.09 -4.89
C SER A 168 28.37 -12.36 -6.08
N ALA A 169 28.52 -11.58 -7.16
CA ALA A 169 27.71 -11.76 -8.37
C ALA A 169 27.81 -13.18 -8.93
N ILE A 170 29.00 -13.79 -8.84
CA ILE A 170 29.25 -15.18 -9.25
C ILE A 170 28.37 -16.17 -8.47
N GLU A 171 28.31 -16.04 -7.15
CA GLU A 171 27.47 -16.91 -6.32
C GLU A 171 25.99 -16.78 -6.65
N VAL A 172 25.51 -15.56 -6.87
CA VAL A 172 24.10 -15.31 -7.24
C VAL A 172 23.79 -15.90 -8.60
N ILE A 173 24.66 -15.70 -9.59
CA ILE A 173 24.50 -16.26 -10.93
C ILE A 173 24.42 -17.79 -10.86
N GLN A 174 25.35 -18.43 -10.15
CA GLN A 174 25.37 -19.89 -10.02
C GLN A 174 24.16 -20.43 -9.25
N ARG A 175 23.71 -19.72 -8.20
CA ARG A 175 22.58 -20.13 -7.36
C ARG A 175 21.25 -20.11 -8.11
N TYR A 176 21.06 -19.10 -8.95
CA TYR A 176 19.79 -18.85 -9.63
C TYR A 176 19.79 -19.26 -11.11
N ASP A 177 20.84 -19.94 -11.59
CA ASP A 177 20.93 -20.37 -12.98
C ASP A 177 19.87 -21.42 -13.34
N SER A 178 19.03 -21.08 -14.31
CA SER A 178 18.03 -21.96 -14.90
C SER A 178 17.72 -21.52 -16.33
N GLU A 179 17.16 -22.41 -17.14
CA GLU A 179 16.69 -22.08 -18.50
C GLU A 179 15.63 -20.95 -18.51
N GLU A 180 14.97 -20.72 -17.38
CA GLU A 180 13.92 -19.71 -17.22
C GLU A 180 14.42 -18.41 -16.58
N THR A 181 15.71 -18.32 -16.22
CA THR A 181 16.30 -17.14 -15.58
C THR A 181 16.89 -16.20 -16.61
N LEU A 182 16.65 -14.90 -16.45
CA LEU A 182 17.34 -13.83 -17.15
C LEU A 182 18.21 -13.05 -16.16
N PHE A 183 19.51 -13.05 -16.41
CA PHE A 183 20.48 -12.23 -15.71
C PHE A 183 20.71 -10.93 -16.47
N TYR A 184 20.52 -9.80 -15.79
CA TYR A 184 21.01 -8.51 -16.27
C TYR A 184 22.25 -8.11 -15.49
N CYS A 185 23.39 -8.09 -16.18
CA CYS A 185 24.69 -7.82 -15.60
C CYS A 185 25.18 -6.42 -16.01
N ASP A 186 25.43 -5.57 -15.02
CA ASP A 186 26.03 -4.24 -15.22
C ASP A 186 27.29 -4.10 -14.35
N PRO A 187 28.37 -4.87 -14.64
CA PRO A 187 29.55 -4.88 -13.81
C PRO A 187 30.33 -3.56 -13.90
N PRO A 188 31.23 -3.28 -12.94
CA PRO A 188 32.20 -2.21 -13.10
C PRO A 188 33.04 -2.43 -14.39
N TYR A 189 32.77 -1.69 -15.45
CA TYR A 189 33.51 -1.69 -16.73
C TYR A 189 35.05 -1.62 -16.60
N PRO A 190 35.78 -2.23 -17.55
CA PRO A 190 37.24 -2.28 -17.55
C PRO A 190 37.89 -0.90 -17.50
N HIS A 191 39.06 -0.81 -16.85
CA HIS A 191 39.78 0.46 -16.63
C HIS A 191 40.13 1.21 -17.92
N ASP A 192 40.48 0.49 -19.00
CA ASP A 192 40.84 1.08 -20.29
C ASP A 192 39.66 1.74 -21.02
N SER A 193 38.42 1.45 -20.59
CA SER A 193 37.20 2.03 -21.14
C SER A 193 36.73 3.29 -20.39
N ARG A 194 37.45 3.75 -19.35
CA ARG A 194 37.01 4.80 -18.41
C ARG A 194 37.93 6.02 -18.40
N GLY A 195 37.35 7.20 -18.15
CA GLY A 195 38.09 8.46 -17.97
C GLY A 195 38.49 8.75 -16.50
N ASP A 196 38.00 7.97 -15.54
CA ASP A 196 38.22 8.17 -14.11
C ASP A 196 38.55 6.82 -13.45
N LYS A 197 39.65 6.77 -12.69
CA LYS A 197 40.30 5.52 -12.24
C LYS A 197 39.72 4.93 -10.94
N ASN A 198 38.79 5.61 -10.25
CA ASN A 198 38.30 5.25 -8.91
C ASN A 198 36.77 5.43 -8.75
N ALA A 199 35.97 5.06 -9.75
CA ALA A 199 34.55 5.45 -9.79
C ALA A 199 33.58 4.53 -9.01
N TYR A 200 34.00 3.29 -8.68
CA TYR A 200 33.20 2.33 -7.91
C TYR A 200 33.88 2.01 -6.58
N GLY A 201 33.09 1.75 -5.53
CA GLY A 201 33.63 1.33 -4.23
C GLY A 201 34.28 -0.06 -4.26
N TYR A 202 33.85 -0.90 -5.20
CA TYR A 202 34.40 -2.22 -5.51
C TYR A 202 34.73 -2.25 -7.01
N GLU A 203 36.02 -2.27 -7.34
CA GLU A 203 36.48 -2.36 -8.72
C GLU A 203 36.62 -3.82 -9.17
N MET A 204 36.63 -4.03 -10.47
CA MET A 204 36.72 -5.36 -11.08
C MET A 204 37.96 -5.42 -11.96
N ALA A 205 38.90 -6.30 -11.62
CA ALA A 205 40.12 -6.49 -12.41
C ALA A 205 39.82 -7.24 -13.73
N ASN A 206 40.72 -7.16 -14.70
CA ASN A 206 40.55 -7.84 -15.99
C ASN A 206 40.40 -9.36 -15.80
N GLU A 207 41.09 -9.96 -14.84
CA GLU A 207 40.97 -11.38 -14.50
C GLU A 207 39.59 -11.72 -13.91
N GLU A 208 38.95 -10.79 -13.21
CA GLU A 208 37.60 -10.97 -12.69
C GLU A 208 36.56 -10.87 -13.81
N HIS A 209 36.75 -9.97 -14.78
CA HIS A 209 35.96 -9.92 -16.00
C HIS A 209 36.05 -11.22 -16.79
N GLN A 210 37.26 -11.79 -16.94
CA GLN A 210 37.46 -13.09 -17.58
C GLN A 210 36.74 -14.22 -16.83
N LYS A 211 36.79 -14.24 -15.49
CA LYS A 211 36.06 -15.22 -14.67
C LYS A 211 34.55 -15.09 -14.85
N LEU A 212 34.03 -13.86 -14.81
CA LEU A 212 32.60 -13.59 -15.02
C LEU A 212 32.17 -14.06 -16.41
N ALA A 213 32.90 -13.69 -17.46
CA ALA A 213 32.63 -14.11 -18.83
C ALA A 213 32.64 -15.64 -18.95
N HIS A 214 33.65 -16.31 -18.40
CA HIS A 214 33.71 -17.77 -18.39
C HIS A 214 32.47 -18.40 -17.75
N ILE A 215 31.97 -17.86 -16.64
CA ILE A 215 30.76 -18.36 -16.00
C ILE A 215 29.54 -18.10 -16.88
N LEU A 216 29.36 -16.86 -17.36
CA LEU A 216 28.22 -16.45 -18.19
C LEU A 216 28.13 -17.22 -19.52
N HIS A 217 29.24 -17.70 -20.07
CA HIS A 217 29.23 -18.59 -21.24
C HIS A 217 28.76 -20.02 -20.94
N ASN A 218 28.83 -20.44 -19.68
CA ASN A 218 28.52 -21.81 -19.25
C ASN A 218 27.19 -21.93 -18.50
N ILE A 219 26.43 -20.84 -18.37
CA ILE A 219 25.11 -20.89 -17.71
C ILE A 219 24.01 -21.36 -18.67
N LYS A 220 22.89 -21.84 -18.10
CA LYS A 220 21.68 -22.23 -18.85
C LYS A 220 20.79 -21.03 -19.19
N GLY A 221 20.80 -20.02 -18.32
CA GLY A 221 19.94 -18.87 -18.42
C GLY A 221 20.29 -17.89 -19.54
N LYS A 222 19.38 -16.94 -19.75
CA LYS A 222 19.59 -15.79 -20.63
C LYS A 222 20.43 -14.74 -19.91
N VAL A 223 21.30 -14.07 -20.65
CA VAL A 223 22.18 -13.02 -20.12
C VAL A 223 22.14 -11.80 -21.01
N ALA A 224 22.02 -10.65 -20.36
CA ALA A 224 22.23 -9.35 -20.96
C ALA A 224 23.29 -8.61 -20.16
N ILE A 225 24.43 -8.30 -20.78
CA ILE A 225 25.55 -7.60 -20.13
C ILE A 225 25.76 -6.22 -20.78
N SER A 226 25.80 -5.17 -19.95
CA SER A 226 26.06 -3.79 -20.38
C SER A 226 27.53 -3.41 -20.24
N GLY A 227 28.03 -2.56 -21.14
CA GLY A 227 29.42 -2.10 -21.14
C GLY A 227 29.73 -1.07 -22.21
N TYR A 228 30.99 -0.65 -22.26
CA TYR A 228 31.54 0.14 -23.36
C TYR A 228 32.41 -0.73 -24.26
N ASP A 229 32.52 -0.32 -25.52
CA ASP A 229 33.39 -0.98 -26.50
C ASP A 229 34.86 -0.85 -26.06
N CYS A 230 35.53 -1.98 -25.89
CA CYS A 230 36.98 -2.05 -25.71
C CYS A 230 37.50 -3.43 -26.14
N GLU A 231 38.82 -3.54 -26.33
CA GLU A 231 39.46 -4.79 -26.76
C GLU A 231 39.10 -5.97 -25.86
N LEU A 232 39.05 -5.77 -24.54
CA LEU A 232 38.67 -6.81 -23.59
C LEU A 232 37.21 -7.26 -23.75
N MET A 233 36.26 -6.35 -23.92
CA MET A 233 34.84 -6.75 -24.09
C MET A 233 34.61 -7.47 -25.41
N GLU A 234 35.35 -7.11 -26.46
CA GLU A 234 35.34 -7.81 -27.75
C GLU A 234 35.95 -9.22 -27.63
N GLU A 235 37.05 -9.37 -26.89
CA GLU A 235 37.64 -10.69 -26.57
C GLU A 235 36.65 -11.57 -25.79
N LEU A 236 35.95 -11.00 -24.81
CA LEU A 236 35.11 -11.74 -23.88
C LEU A 236 33.72 -12.10 -24.43
N TYR A 237 33.12 -11.26 -25.27
CA TYR A 237 31.73 -11.41 -25.72
C TYR A 237 31.55 -11.14 -27.23
N GLY A 238 32.62 -11.17 -28.02
CA GLY A 238 32.56 -10.92 -29.46
C GLY A 238 31.73 -11.95 -30.25
N ASP A 239 31.49 -13.12 -29.66
CA ASP A 239 30.59 -14.16 -30.17
C ASP A 239 29.11 -13.92 -29.82
N TRP A 240 28.80 -12.99 -28.90
CA TRP A 240 27.44 -12.63 -28.51
C TRP A 240 26.86 -11.54 -29.40
N ARG A 241 25.52 -11.43 -29.42
CA ARG A 241 24.86 -10.39 -30.20
C ARG A 241 25.08 -9.02 -29.55
N ARG A 242 25.76 -8.14 -30.29
CA ARG A 242 26.06 -6.76 -29.90
C ARG A 242 24.95 -5.80 -30.31
N ILE A 243 24.41 -5.03 -29.37
CA ILE A 243 23.35 -4.04 -29.60
C ILE A 243 23.82 -2.68 -29.07
N PRO A 244 24.07 -1.67 -29.92
CA PRO A 244 24.51 -0.35 -29.48
C PRO A 244 23.33 0.54 -29.04
N ALA A 245 23.55 1.37 -28.03
CA ALA A 245 22.61 2.41 -27.60
C ALA A 245 22.66 3.65 -28.52
N PRO A 246 21.59 4.47 -28.57
CA PRO A 246 21.64 5.76 -29.26
C PRO A 246 22.72 6.67 -28.66
N SER A 247 23.56 7.27 -29.49
CA SER A 247 24.69 8.10 -29.05
C SER A 247 24.22 9.32 -28.24
N LYS A 248 24.76 9.49 -27.02
CA LYS A 248 24.51 10.66 -26.16
C LYS A 248 25.82 11.38 -25.84
N SER A 249 25.76 12.71 -25.75
CA SER A 249 26.91 13.52 -25.33
C SER A 249 27.15 13.37 -23.83
N CYS A 250 28.32 12.86 -23.45
CA CYS A 250 28.72 12.78 -22.05
C CYS A 250 29.29 14.13 -21.60
N HIS A 251 28.53 14.90 -20.81
CA HIS A 251 28.90 16.25 -20.37
C HIS A 251 30.18 16.30 -19.52
N SER A 252 30.65 15.18 -18.97
CA SER A 252 31.85 15.11 -18.13
C SER A 252 33.16 14.94 -18.90
N VAL A 253 33.16 14.37 -20.12
CA VAL A 253 34.39 14.04 -20.88
C VAL A 253 34.47 14.70 -22.26
N LYS A 254 33.41 15.39 -22.72
CA LYS A 254 33.33 15.99 -24.08
C LYS A 254 33.69 14.98 -25.21
N GLN A 255 33.40 13.69 -25.00
CA GLN A 255 33.54 12.63 -26.01
C GLN A 255 32.21 11.88 -26.16
N LEU A 256 31.91 11.46 -27.39
CA LEU A 256 30.82 10.54 -27.69
C LEU A 256 31.21 9.16 -27.17
N ARG A 257 30.44 8.61 -26.23
CA ARG A 257 30.57 7.22 -25.79
C ARG A 257 29.25 6.51 -26.05
N THR A 258 29.33 5.35 -26.70
CA THR A 258 28.18 4.52 -27.03
C THR A 258 28.16 3.34 -26.07
N GLU A 259 27.12 3.24 -25.26
CA GLU A 259 26.88 2.06 -24.42
C GLU A 259 26.43 0.90 -25.30
N ILE A 260 26.83 -0.31 -24.94
CA ILE A 260 26.57 -1.54 -25.71
C ILE A 260 25.98 -2.59 -24.77
N LEU A 261 25.01 -3.33 -25.29
CA LEU A 261 24.45 -4.52 -24.67
C LEU A 261 24.90 -5.74 -25.46
N TRP A 262 25.55 -6.70 -24.81
CA TRP A 262 25.81 -8.03 -25.37
C TRP A 262 24.78 -9.01 -24.80
N VAL A 263 24.18 -9.83 -25.66
CA VAL A 263 23.15 -10.81 -25.27
C VAL A 263 23.43 -12.18 -25.88
N ASN A 264 23.12 -13.25 -25.12
CA ASN A 264 23.21 -14.64 -25.57
C ASN A 264 21.87 -15.19 -26.12
N TYR A 265 20.90 -14.31 -26.38
CA TYR A 265 19.56 -14.64 -26.85
C TYR A 265 19.14 -13.70 -27.99
N HIS A 266 18.08 -14.02 -28.73
CA HIS A 266 17.50 -13.08 -29.67
C HIS A 266 16.50 -12.15 -28.95
N PRO A 267 16.60 -10.82 -29.05
CA PRO A 267 15.65 -9.89 -28.42
C PRO A 267 14.19 -10.12 -28.84
N ASP A 268 13.97 -10.74 -30.01
CA ASP A 268 12.65 -11.10 -30.55
C ASP A 268 12.18 -12.51 -30.13
N GLU A 269 12.99 -13.27 -29.38
CA GLU A 269 12.59 -14.59 -28.85
C GLU A 269 11.58 -14.39 -27.71
N GLN A 270 10.31 -14.61 -28.03
CA GLN A 270 9.29 -14.87 -27.01
C GLN A 270 9.68 -16.11 -26.20
N PRO A 271 9.48 -16.10 -24.87
CA PRO A 271 9.94 -17.18 -24.01
C PRO A 271 9.33 -18.53 -24.39
N ILE A 272 10.15 -19.57 -24.27
CA ILE A 272 9.72 -20.96 -24.32
C ILE A 272 8.75 -21.18 -23.16
N GLN A 273 7.51 -21.56 -23.45
CA GLN A 273 6.56 -22.03 -22.44
C GLN A 273 7.04 -23.36 -21.89
N ILE A 274 7.64 -23.34 -20.70
CA ILE A 274 7.96 -24.56 -19.96
C ILE A 274 6.75 -24.94 -19.11
N ASN A 275 6.19 -26.08 -19.49
CA ASN A 275 5.13 -26.79 -18.79
C ASN A 275 5.70 -27.43 -17.50
N TYR A 276 5.08 -27.16 -16.36
CA TYR A 276 5.24 -28.01 -15.18
C TYR A 276 4.78 -29.44 -15.54
N ARG A 277 5.70 -30.40 -15.41
CA ARG A 277 5.45 -31.82 -15.71
C ARG A 277 4.28 -32.37 -14.88
N LYS A 278 3.17 -32.69 -15.55
CA LYS A 278 2.52 -34.01 -15.42
C LYS A 278 2.28 -34.59 -16.82
N SER A 279 3.04 -35.64 -17.11
CA SER A 279 2.83 -36.73 -18.08
C SER A 279 1.77 -36.61 -19.20
N LYS A 280 2.28 -36.69 -20.45
CA LYS A 280 1.68 -37.17 -21.73
C LYS A 280 0.58 -36.35 -22.43
N LYS A 281 0.98 -35.85 -23.62
CA LYS A 281 0.27 -35.62 -24.92
C LYS A 281 -0.57 -34.34 -25.16
N VAL A 282 -0.41 -33.84 -26.41
CA VAL A 282 -1.29 -32.99 -27.27
C VAL A 282 -1.08 -31.46 -27.20
N LYS A 283 -0.96 -30.84 -28.39
CA LYS A 283 -0.96 -29.37 -28.67
C LYS A 283 -2.01 -28.66 -27.80
N LYS A 284 -1.66 -27.62 -27.03
CA LYS A 284 -2.62 -26.89 -26.19
C LYS A 284 -2.41 -25.37 -26.22
N THR A 285 -3.52 -24.69 -26.50
CA THR A 285 -3.86 -23.28 -26.28
C THR A 285 -3.51 -22.88 -24.84
N VAL A 286 -2.82 -21.76 -24.66
CA VAL A 286 -2.45 -21.21 -23.34
C VAL A 286 -3.73 -20.75 -22.65
N MET A 287 -4.01 -21.28 -21.46
CA MET A 287 -5.14 -20.82 -20.65
C MET A 287 -4.71 -19.55 -19.87
N PRO A 288 -5.53 -18.49 -19.84
CA PRO A 288 -5.21 -17.25 -19.13
C PRO A 288 -5.13 -17.46 -17.62
N THR A 289 -4.29 -16.68 -16.94
CA THR A 289 -4.17 -16.70 -15.47
C THR A 289 -5.43 -16.14 -14.79
N PRO A 290 -5.73 -16.49 -13.53
CA PRO A 290 -6.87 -15.92 -12.80
C PRO A 290 -6.88 -14.39 -12.76
N GLU A 291 -5.72 -13.76 -12.60
CA GLU A 291 -5.57 -12.30 -12.59
C GLU A 291 -5.87 -11.67 -13.96
N GLU A 292 -5.42 -12.30 -15.06
CA GLU A 292 -5.74 -11.87 -16.43
C GLU A 292 -7.23 -12.00 -16.71
N ILE A 293 -7.87 -13.09 -16.25
CA ILE A 293 -9.32 -13.30 -16.38
C ILE A 293 -10.09 -12.19 -15.64
N LEU A 294 -9.70 -11.86 -14.41
CA LEU A 294 -10.33 -10.81 -13.62
C LEU A 294 -10.15 -9.43 -14.26
N THR A 295 -8.96 -9.12 -14.75
CA THR A 295 -8.66 -7.86 -15.43
C THR A 295 -9.47 -7.73 -16.71
N SER A 296 -9.51 -8.77 -17.53
CA SER A 296 -10.33 -8.81 -18.75
C SER A 296 -11.83 -8.66 -18.45
N ALA A 297 -12.32 -9.34 -17.40
CA ALA A 297 -13.71 -9.20 -16.99
C ALA A 297 -14.02 -7.79 -16.48
N PHE A 298 -13.09 -7.14 -15.75
CA PHE A 298 -13.22 -5.76 -15.32
C PHE A 298 -13.27 -4.76 -16.48
N ASP A 299 -12.38 -4.93 -17.46
CA ASP A 299 -12.33 -4.06 -18.64
C ASP A 299 -13.62 -4.17 -19.46
N ARG A 300 -14.10 -5.40 -19.70
CA ARG A 300 -15.38 -5.63 -20.39
C ARG A 300 -16.58 -5.07 -19.62
N ALA A 301 -16.62 -5.23 -18.29
CA ALA A 301 -17.65 -4.61 -17.45
C ALA A 301 -17.63 -3.09 -17.57
N SER A 302 -16.45 -2.49 -17.51
CA SER A 302 -16.25 -1.04 -17.61
C SER A 302 -16.62 -0.49 -18.98
N GLU A 303 -16.31 -1.21 -20.05
CA GLU A 303 -16.69 -0.86 -21.42
C GLU A 303 -18.20 -0.95 -21.63
N SER A 304 -18.85 -2.02 -21.16
CA SER A 304 -20.32 -2.19 -21.23
C SER A 304 -21.07 -1.04 -20.55
N ILE A 305 -20.57 -0.54 -19.41
CA ILE A 305 -21.15 0.63 -18.73
C ILE A 305 -21.04 1.90 -19.59
N LYS A 306 -19.93 2.07 -20.32
CA LYS A 306 -19.69 3.26 -21.16
C LYS A 306 -20.48 3.24 -22.46
N THR A 307 -20.53 2.10 -23.14
CA THR A 307 -21.18 1.98 -24.46
C THR A 307 -22.68 1.73 -24.34
N GLY A 308 -23.15 1.26 -23.19
CA GLY A 308 -24.52 0.79 -23.01
C GLY A 308 -24.79 -0.56 -23.67
N ASP A 309 -23.76 -1.23 -24.19
CA ASP A 309 -23.91 -2.54 -24.82
C ASP A 309 -24.37 -3.56 -23.79
N LEU A 310 -25.49 -4.21 -24.10
CA LEU A 310 -26.02 -5.32 -23.33
C LEU A 310 -25.22 -6.57 -23.67
N MET A 311 -24.67 -7.22 -22.64
CA MET A 311 -24.23 -8.60 -22.78
C MET A 311 -25.42 -9.45 -23.22
N MET A 312 -25.18 -10.52 -23.99
CA MET A 312 -26.23 -11.46 -24.39
C MET A 312 -26.66 -12.37 -23.22
N ILE A 313 -27.02 -11.76 -22.10
CA ILE A 313 -27.50 -12.39 -20.87
C ILE A 313 -29.02 -12.21 -20.82
N SER A 314 -29.74 -13.28 -20.47
CA SER A 314 -31.19 -13.21 -20.33
C SER A 314 -31.60 -12.29 -19.17
N PRO A 315 -32.64 -11.43 -19.32
CA PRO A 315 -33.05 -10.48 -18.27
C PRO A 315 -33.26 -11.10 -16.89
N ASP A 316 -33.83 -12.32 -16.82
CA ASP A 316 -34.06 -12.99 -15.54
C ASP A 316 -32.75 -13.39 -14.82
N ILE A 317 -31.64 -13.62 -15.54
CA ILE A 317 -30.32 -13.83 -14.92
C ILE A 317 -29.77 -12.51 -14.40
N THR A 318 -29.90 -11.43 -15.18
CA THR A 318 -29.49 -10.10 -14.75
C THR A 318 -30.21 -9.69 -13.47
N ASP A 319 -31.53 -9.93 -13.38
CA ASP A 319 -32.34 -9.66 -12.18
C ASP A 319 -31.85 -10.47 -10.96
N LYS A 320 -31.49 -11.74 -11.16
CA LYS A 320 -30.90 -12.59 -10.10
C LYS A 320 -29.56 -12.03 -9.61
N ILE A 321 -28.68 -11.59 -10.52
CA ILE A 321 -27.37 -11.03 -10.20
C ILE A 321 -27.55 -9.70 -9.45
N GLU A 322 -28.42 -8.81 -9.95
CA GLU A 322 -28.73 -7.53 -9.33
C GLU A 322 -29.25 -7.74 -7.89
N LEU A 323 -30.21 -8.67 -7.72
CA LEU A 323 -30.77 -8.99 -6.41
C LEU A 323 -29.69 -9.38 -5.40
N ILE A 324 -28.66 -10.11 -5.83
CA ILE A 324 -27.53 -10.47 -4.98
C ILE A 324 -26.62 -9.27 -4.69
N CYS A 325 -26.22 -8.54 -5.73
CA CYS A 325 -25.29 -7.42 -5.61
C CYS A 325 -25.87 -6.26 -4.79
N ARG A 326 -27.17 -6.00 -4.90
CA ARG A 326 -27.86 -4.93 -4.16
C ARG A 326 -28.33 -5.34 -2.76
N HIS A 327 -28.17 -6.60 -2.36
CA HIS A 327 -28.70 -7.07 -1.09
C HIS A 327 -27.99 -6.40 0.12
N PRO A 328 -28.69 -5.64 0.98
CA PRO A 328 -28.05 -4.77 1.98
C PRO A 328 -27.42 -5.54 3.15
N GLN A 329 -28.00 -6.68 3.53
CA GLN A 329 -27.62 -7.41 4.74
C GLN A 329 -26.62 -8.54 4.52
N ASN A 330 -26.43 -9.00 3.28
CA ASN A 330 -25.67 -10.21 3.00
C ASN A 330 -24.93 -10.10 1.67
N LYS A 331 -23.69 -9.62 1.75
CA LYS A 331 -22.79 -9.46 0.61
C LYS A 331 -21.88 -10.67 0.39
N SER A 332 -22.03 -11.74 1.19
CA SER A 332 -21.15 -12.91 1.12
C SER A 332 -21.33 -13.67 -0.20
N GLY A 333 -22.55 -13.64 -0.77
CA GLY A 333 -22.84 -14.25 -2.07
C GLY A 333 -22.03 -13.65 -3.23
N ILE A 334 -21.64 -12.38 -3.16
CA ILE A 334 -20.88 -11.69 -4.21
C ILE A 334 -19.50 -12.34 -4.35
N ARG A 335 -18.72 -12.38 -3.26
CA ARG A 335 -17.38 -13.01 -3.26
C ARG A 335 -17.44 -14.49 -3.58
N PHE A 336 -18.48 -15.16 -3.12
CA PHE A 336 -18.71 -16.57 -3.42
C PHE A 336 -18.90 -16.80 -4.93
N LEU A 337 -19.78 -16.03 -5.59
CA LEU A 337 -19.99 -16.12 -7.03
C LEU A 337 -18.74 -15.74 -7.81
N LEU A 338 -18.04 -14.65 -7.45
CA LEU A 338 -16.79 -14.26 -8.09
C LEU A 338 -15.75 -15.40 -8.05
N ALA A 339 -15.56 -16.03 -6.90
CA ALA A 339 -14.61 -17.14 -6.75
C ALA A 339 -15.02 -18.38 -7.56
N CYS A 340 -16.31 -18.74 -7.55
CA CYS A 340 -16.81 -19.89 -8.30
C CYS A 340 -16.70 -19.67 -9.82
N SER A 341 -17.13 -18.51 -10.31
CA SER A 341 -17.05 -18.14 -11.72
C SER A 341 -15.60 -18.08 -12.19
N LEU A 342 -14.71 -17.45 -11.41
CA LEU A 342 -13.28 -17.39 -11.71
C LEU A 342 -12.66 -18.79 -11.83
N ALA A 343 -12.96 -19.68 -10.89
CA ALA A 343 -12.47 -21.05 -10.94
C ALA A 343 -12.94 -21.78 -12.21
N LYS A 344 -14.22 -21.64 -12.57
CA LYS A 344 -14.80 -22.25 -13.77
C LYS A 344 -14.22 -21.68 -15.07
N VAL A 345 -13.93 -20.38 -15.14
CA VAL A 345 -13.28 -19.75 -16.31
C VAL A 345 -11.82 -20.20 -16.41
N HIS A 346 -11.08 -20.17 -15.30
CA HIS A 346 -9.68 -20.60 -15.27
C HIS A 346 -9.52 -22.09 -15.60
N GLN A 347 -10.46 -22.92 -15.16
CA GLN A 347 -10.45 -24.36 -15.38
C GLN A 347 -11.82 -24.86 -15.87
N PRO A 348 -12.05 -24.89 -17.20
CA PRO A 348 -13.36 -25.20 -17.79
C PRO A 348 -13.93 -26.58 -17.43
N HIS A 349 -13.10 -27.54 -17.01
CA HIS A 349 -13.52 -28.89 -16.63
C HIS A 349 -14.17 -28.97 -15.24
N LEU A 350 -13.99 -27.97 -14.38
CA LEU A 350 -14.55 -27.96 -13.03
C LEU A 350 -16.07 -27.85 -13.06
N ASP A 351 -16.77 -28.50 -12.12
CA ASP A 351 -18.20 -28.25 -11.89
C ASP A 351 -18.29 -27.04 -10.95
N ILE A 352 -18.83 -25.92 -11.44
CA ILE A 352 -18.95 -24.67 -10.69
C ILE A 352 -19.68 -24.86 -9.34
N ARG A 353 -20.53 -25.89 -9.21
CA ARG A 353 -21.28 -26.24 -8.00
C ARG A 353 -20.44 -27.01 -6.97
N LYS A 354 -19.17 -27.32 -7.24
CA LYS A 354 -18.28 -28.07 -6.33
C LYS A 354 -17.09 -27.26 -5.76
N PRO A 355 -17.33 -26.12 -5.08
CA PRO A 355 -16.26 -25.24 -4.59
C PRO A 355 -15.59 -25.71 -3.29
N PHE A 356 -15.79 -26.97 -2.88
CA PHE A 356 -15.19 -27.59 -1.71
C PHE A 356 -14.46 -28.86 -2.11
N THR A 357 -13.16 -28.94 -1.84
CA THR A 357 -12.34 -30.12 -2.19
C THR A 357 -12.79 -31.37 -1.44
N GLU A 358 -13.51 -31.22 -0.32
CA GLU A 358 -14.10 -32.32 0.44
C GLU A 358 -15.26 -33.03 -0.27
N ILE A 359 -15.82 -32.45 -1.33
CA ILE A 359 -16.82 -33.12 -2.20
C ILE A 359 -16.16 -34.28 -2.96
N GLY A 360 -14.86 -34.16 -3.26
CA GLY A 360 -14.12 -35.12 -4.08
C GLY A 360 -14.47 -35.06 -5.56
N GLY A 361 -13.72 -35.81 -6.37
CA GLY A 361 -13.81 -35.81 -7.83
C GLY A 361 -12.82 -34.85 -8.50
N GLU A 362 -12.42 -35.15 -9.73
CA GLU A 362 -11.49 -34.33 -10.53
C GLU A 362 -12.09 -32.97 -10.94
N ASP A 363 -13.41 -32.80 -10.78
CA ASP A 363 -14.17 -31.58 -11.09
C ASP A 363 -14.47 -30.71 -9.87
N SER A 364 -13.93 -31.06 -8.69
CA SER A 364 -14.02 -30.27 -7.46
C SER A 364 -12.82 -29.32 -7.29
N TYR A 365 -13.01 -28.21 -6.58
CA TYR A 365 -11.97 -27.19 -6.42
C TYR A 365 -12.04 -26.45 -5.08
N GLY A 366 -10.97 -25.75 -4.71
CA GLY A 366 -10.94 -24.92 -3.52
C GLY A 366 -11.47 -23.52 -3.80
N GLY A 367 -12.77 -23.28 -3.65
CA GLY A 367 -13.33 -21.93 -3.85
C GLY A 367 -12.70 -20.87 -2.94
N ARG A 368 -12.38 -21.24 -1.69
CA ARG A 368 -11.63 -20.39 -0.75
C ARG A 368 -10.26 -19.99 -1.28
N TYR A 369 -9.56 -20.89 -1.97
CA TYR A 369 -8.26 -20.60 -2.56
C TYR A 369 -8.38 -19.49 -3.61
N TYR A 370 -9.39 -19.54 -4.48
CA TYR A 370 -9.63 -18.47 -5.45
C TYR A 370 -10.01 -17.14 -4.79
N ASP A 371 -10.84 -17.21 -3.74
CA ASP A 371 -11.30 -16.02 -3.02
C ASP A 371 -10.16 -15.30 -2.27
N GLU A 372 -9.31 -16.04 -1.56
CA GLU A 372 -8.24 -15.47 -0.75
C GLU A 372 -7.03 -15.03 -1.57
N ASN A 373 -6.67 -15.75 -2.63
CA ASN A 373 -5.47 -15.43 -3.42
C ASN A 373 -5.73 -14.40 -4.53
N TYR A 374 -6.93 -14.38 -5.12
CA TYR A 374 -7.22 -13.55 -6.30
C TYR A 374 -8.31 -12.52 -6.06
N ILE A 375 -9.50 -12.94 -5.58
CA ILE A 375 -10.64 -12.04 -5.42
C ILE A 375 -10.37 -10.96 -4.36
N ALA A 376 -9.72 -11.32 -3.25
CA ALA A 376 -9.36 -10.36 -2.20
C ALA A 376 -8.46 -9.23 -2.72
N THR A 377 -7.41 -9.59 -3.46
CA THR A 377 -6.47 -8.64 -4.08
C THR A 377 -7.18 -7.77 -5.10
N PHE A 378 -7.99 -8.37 -5.98
CA PHE A 378 -8.79 -7.68 -6.99
C PHE A 378 -9.75 -6.64 -6.38
N ILE A 379 -10.46 -7.00 -5.30
CA ILE A 379 -11.38 -6.07 -4.62
C ILE A 379 -10.64 -4.83 -4.10
N ASN A 380 -9.41 -5.01 -3.60
CA ASN A 380 -8.61 -3.90 -3.08
C ASN A 380 -8.01 -3.06 -4.20
N GLU A 381 -7.45 -3.70 -5.24
CA GLU A 381 -6.82 -3.03 -6.39
C GLU A 381 -7.80 -2.12 -7.13
N TYR A 382 -9.04 -2.59 -7.31
CA TYR A 382 -10.08 -1.85 -8.03
C TYR A 382 -11.04 -1.09 -7.11
N ASP A 383 -10.72 -0.90 -5.83
CA ASP A 383 -11.53 -0.16 -4.85
C ASP A 383 -13.02 -0.60 -4.81
N LEU A 384 -13.25 -1.90 -4.76
CA LEU A 384 -14.59 -2.52 -4.65
C LEU A 384 -14.94 -2.90 -3.20
N GLN A 385 -14.07 -2.54 -2.26
CA GLN A 385 -14.24 -2.78 -0.82
C GLN A 385 -15.47 -2.10 -0.22
N SER A 386 -15.99 -1.06 -0.87
CA SER A 386 -17.24 -0.41 -0.47
C SER A 386 -18.48 -1.26 -0.74
N VAL A 387 -18.44 -2.03 -1.83
CA VAL A 387 -19.57 -2.81 -2.32
C VAL A 387 -19.50 -4.27 -1.88
N CYS A 388 -18.32 -4.82 -1.60
CA CYS A 388 -18.09 -6.22 -1.20
C CYS A 388 -17.71 -6.42 0.27
N ASN A 389 -17.80 -7.65 0.78
CA ASN A 389 -17.30 -8.01 2.11
C ASN A 389 -15.77 -8.09 2.14
N LYS A 390 -15.13 -7.54 3.19
CA LYS A 390 -13.67 -7.66 3.41
C LYS A 390 -13.22 -9.08 3.73
N THR A 391 -14.09 -9.88 4.36
CA THR A 391 -13.81 -11.28 4.70
C THR A 391 -14.26 -12.23 3.60
N THR A 392 -13.53 -13.34 3.45
CA THR A 392 -13.88 -14.39 2.50
C THR A 392 -15.30 -14.90 2.74
N ALA A 393 -16.02 -15.18 1.65
CA ALA A 393 -17.36 -15.75 1.74
C ALA A 393 -17.34 -17.12 2.42
N PHE A 394 -16.26 -17.89 2.25
CA PHE A 394 -16.11 -19.27 2.71
C PHE A 394 -15.93 -19.40 4.23
N LEU A 395 -15.77 -18.29 4.95
CA LEU A 395 -15.85 -18.27 6.41
C LEU A 395 -17.28 -18.04 6.91
N THR A 396 -18.25 -17.72 6.06
CA THR A 396 -19.65 -17.54 6.47
C THR A 396 -20.27 -18.91 6.81
N PRO A 397 -20.97 -19.08 7.96
CA PRO A 397 -21.56 -20.36 8.35
C PRO A 397 -22.38 -21.05 7.25
N ALA A 398 -23.06 -20.28 6.41
CA ALA A 398 -23.84 -20.77 5.27
C ALA A 398 -23.01 -21.58 4.26
N TYR A 399 -21.74 -21.20 4.04
CA TYR A 399 -20.84 -21.85 3.09
C TYR A 399 -19.81 -22.77 3.77
N ARG A 400 -20.05 -23.18 5.02
CA ARG A 400 -19.18 -24.13 5.74
C ARG A 400 -19.59 -25.59 5.59
N THR A 401 -20.74 -25.86 4.98
CA THR A 401 -21.29 -27.22 4.82
C THR A 401 -20.54 -27.97 3.72
N LYS A 402 -19.90 -29.09 4.07
CA LYS A 402 -18.94 -29.82 3.23
C LYS A 402 -19.47 -31.19 2.81
N GLY A 403 -19.13 -31.61 1.58
CA GLY A 403 -19.22 -33.01 1.13
C GLY A 403 -20.24 -33.30 0.03
N THR A 404 -21.05 -32.33 -0.41
CA THR A 404 -22.01 -32.50 -1.51
C THR A 404 -21.96 -31.33 -2.50
N ALA A 405 -22.22 -31.62 -3.78
CA ALA A 405 -22.32 -30.59 -4.82
C ALA A 405 -23.50 -29.65 -4.56
N LEU A 406 -23.33 -28.35 -4.78
CA LEU A 406 -24.32 -27.31 -4.51
C LEU A 406 -25.40 -27.26 -5.61
N THR A 407 -26.26 -28.26 -5.61
CA THR A 407 -27.39 -28.42 -6.53
C THR A 407 -28.67 -27.79 -5.98
N LEU A 408 -29.71 -27.69 -6.81
CA LEU A 408 -30.99 -27.08 -6.45
C LEU A 408 -31.78 -27.85 -5.37
N ASP A 409 -31.47 -29.10 -5.08
CA ASP A 409 -32.07 -29.87 -3.99
C ASP A 409 -31.45 -29.56 -2.62
N ILE A 410 -30.31 -28.86 -2.59
CA ILE A 410 -29.66 -28.45 -1.33
C ILE A 410 -30.31 -27.21 -0.76
N THR A 411 -30.48 -27.21 0.57
CA THR A 411 -30.87 -26.03 1.34
C THR A 411 -29.67 -25.46 2.10
N ILE A 412 -29.18 -24.30 1.67
CA ILE A 412 -28.14 -23.57 2.40
C ILE A 412 -28.76 -22.85 3.60
N ILE A 413 -28.20 -23.06 4.79
CA ILE A 413 -28.65 -22.43 6.03
C ILE A 413 -28.08 -21.01 6.12
N GLY A 414 -28.91 -20.02 5.82
CA GLY A 414 -28.56 -18.62 5.99
C GLY A 414 -29.78 -17.71 5.86
N ARG A 415 -29.59 -16.40 6.12
CA ARG A 415 -30.63 -15.38 5.97
C ARG A 415 -30.17 -14.29 4.99
N PRO A 416 -31.03 -13.86 4.05
CA PRO A 416 -32.35 -14.43 3.72
C PRO A 416 -32.22 -15.74 2.92
N LYS A 417 -33.14 -16.69 3.13
CA LYS A 417 -33.13 -17.99 2.42
C LYS A 417 -33.24 -17.84 0.90
N ALA A 418 -34.06 -16.89 0.44
CA ALA A 418 -34.25 -16.61 -0.98
C ALA A 418 -32.94 -16.25 -1.70
N LEU A 419 -32.03 -15.52 -1.02
CA LEU A 419 -30.75 -15.12 -1.60
C LEU A 419 -29.87 -16.33 -1.94
N TYR A 420 -29.79 -17.31 -1.04
CA TYR A 420 -29.01 -18.52 -1.27
C TYR A 420 -29.63 -19.41 -2.34
N ARG A 421 -30.96 -19.41 -2.45
CA ARG A 421 -31.65 -20.11 -3.54
C ARG A 421 -31.25 -19.54 -4.91
N VAL A 422 -31.24 -18.21 -5.03
CA VAL A 422 -30.84 -17.51 -6.26
C VAL A 422 -29.38 -17.79 -6.61
N ILE A 423 -28.49 -17.88 -5.61
CA ILE A 423 -27.08 -18.28 -5.83
C ILE A 423 -27.00 -19.69 -6.41
N LEU A 424 -27.74 -20.66 -5.85
CA LEU A 424 -27.76 -22.03 -6.39
C LEU A 424 -28.30 -22.07 -7.82
N GLU A 425 -29.33 -21.27 -8.13
CA GLU A 425 -29.87 -21.14 -9.48
C GLU A 425 -28.84 -20.59 -10.47
N LEU A 426 -28.04 -19.59 -10.09
CA LEU A 426 -26.97 -19.07 -10.96
C LEU A 426 -25.85 -20.08 -11.19
N LEU A 427 -25.47 -20.86 -10.16
CA LEU A 427 -24.49 -21.94 -10.36
C LEU A 427 -25.03 -23.02 -11.31
N ASP A 428 -26.32 -23.34 -11.21
CA ASP A 428 -26.97 -24.31 -12.09
C ASP A 428 -27.17 -23.77 -13.52
N ASP A 429 -27.50 -22.47 -13.68
CA ASP A 429 -27.57 -21.78 -14.97
C ASP A 429 -26.21 -21.84 -15.68
N VAL A 430 -25.08 -21.71 -14.97
CA VAL A 430 -23.74 -21.92 -15.54
C VAL A 430 -23.46 -23.38 -15.85
N TYR A 431 -23.82 -24.30 -14.94
CA TYR A 431 -23.58 -25.73 -15.13
C TYR A 431 -24.32 -26.29 -16.35
N THR A 432 -25.57 -25.86 -16.56
CA THR A 432 -26.42 -26.27 -17.69
C THR A 432 -26.10 -25.53 -19.00
N GLY A 433 -25.22 -24.52 -18.96
CA GLY A 433 -24.80 -23.75 -20.13
C GLY A 433 -25.78 -22.64 -20.54
N ARG A 434 -26.67 -22.22 -19.65
CA ARG A 434 -27.60 -21.10 -19.87
C ARG A 434 -26.92 -19.74 -19.87
N ILE A 435 -25.79 -19.64 -19.18
CA ILE A 435 -24.87 -18.50 -19.19
C ILE A 435 -23.43 -19.01 -19.08
N LEU A 436 -22.48 -18.35 -19.74
CA LEU A 436 -21.07 -18.68 -19.59
C LEU A 436 -20.57 -18.19 -18.23
N ALA A 437 -19.67 -18.94 -17.59
CA ALA A 437 -19.05 -18.51 -16.32
C ALA A 437 -18.33 -17.15 -16.45
N GLU A 438 -17.80 -16.87 -17.64
CA GLU A 438 -17.14 -15.62 -17.98
C GLU A 438 -18.12 -14.44 -18.01
N ASP A 439 -19.31 -14.64 -18.58
CA ASP A 439 -20.37 -13.62 -18.62
C ASP A 439 -20.94 -13.38 -17.22
N LEU A 440 -21.13 -14.44 -16.42
CA LEU A 440 -21.54 -14.31 -15.02
C LEU A 440 -20.49 -13.52 -14.22
N LEU A 441 -19.21 -13.82 -14.41
CA LEU A 441 -18.11 -13.09 -13.74
C LEU A 441 -18.14 -11.60 -14.10
N THR A 442 -18.24 -11.28 -15.38
CA THR A 442 -18.26 -9.89 -15.85
C THR A 442 -19.51 -9.14 -15.40
N GLU A 443 -20.68 -9.75 -15.46
CA GLU A 443 -21.93 -9.10 -15.07
C GLU A 443 -21.98 -8.83 -13.56
N VAL A 444 -21.44 -9.72 -12.72
CA VAL A 444 -21.26 -9.44 -11.29
C VAL A 444 -20.35 -8.23 -11.09
N ILE A 445 -19.19 -8.17 -11.77
CA ILE A 445 -18.26 -7.02 -11.66
C ILE A 445 -18.92 -5.73 -12.13
N LYS A 446 -19.69 -5.77 -13.21
CA LYS A 446 -20.45 -4.62 -13.74
C LYS A 446 -21.38 -4.03 -12.68
N TRP A 447 -22.16 -4.87 -12.00
CA TRP A 447 -23.04 -4.41 -10.92
C TRP A 447 -22.27 -3.79 -9.74
N LEU A 448 -21.09 -4.31 -9.41
CA LEU A 448 -20.24 -3.71 -8.37
C LEU A 448 -19.77 -2.31 -8.77
N LEU A 449 -19.40 -2.11 -10.03
CA LEU A 449 -19.02 -0.80 -10.57
C LEU A 449 -20.18 0.20 -10.57
N ILE A 450 -21.38 -0.24 -10.99
CA ILE A 450 -22.59 0.59 -10.98
C ILE A 450 -22.90 1.04 -9.54
N ILE A 451 -22.95 0.10 -8.59
CA ILE A 451 -23.27 0.43 -7.19
C ILE A 451 -22.20 1.36 -6.60
N ARG A 452 -20.92 1.18 -6.94
CA ARG A 452 -19.84 2.06 -6.50
C ARG A 452 -20.03 3.49 -7.07
N GLN A 453 -20.35 3.61 -8.35
CA GLN A 453 -20.59 4.90 -8.99
C GLN A 453 -21.80 5.62 -8.38
N GLU A 454 -22.91 4.91 -8.15
CA GLU A 454 -24.09 5.45 -7.48
C GLU A 454 -23.77 6.00 -6.09
N ARG A 455 -22.96 5.28 -5.30
CA ARG A 455 -22.54 5.72 -3.95
C ARG A 455 -21.67 6.97 -4.00
N SER A 456 -20.69 7.01 -4.91
CA SER A 456 -19.84 8.20 -5.10
C SER A 456 -20.68 9.42 -5.47
N GLN A 457 -21.61 9.26 -6.41
CA GLN A 457 -22.51 10.34 -6.85
C GLN A 457 -23.42 10.85 -5.73
N ARG A 458 -23.96 9.96 -4.89
CA ARG A 458 -24.76 10.37 -3.71
C ARG A 458 -23.92 11.18 -2.72
N LEU A 459 -22.70 10.72 -2.42
CA LEU A 459 -21.81 11.42 -1.51
C LEU A 459 -21.42 12.81 -2.05
N GLU A 460 -21.07 12.90 -3.33
CA GLU A 460 -20.78 14.16 -4.01
C GLU A 460 -21.98 15.11 -4.00
N SER A 461 -23.19 14.59 -4.24
CA SER A 461 -24.41 15.39 -4.19
C SER A 461 -24.69 15.96 -2.80
N LEU A 462 -24.52 15.16 -1.74
CA LEU A 462 -24.68 15.63 -0.36
C LEU A 462 -23.65 16.73 -0.03
N LEU A 463 -22.39 16.54 -0.42
CA LEU A 463 -21.33 17.54 -0.23
C LEU A 463 -21.59 18.82 -1.03
N ALA A 464 -22.09 18.71 -2.25
CA ALA A 464 -22.42 19.87 -3.07
C ALA A 464 -23.53 20.71 -2.43
N ASN A 465 -24.57 20.09 -1.87
CA ASN A 465 -25.66 20.79 -1.19
C ASN A 465 -25.20 21.54 0.07
N LEU A 466 -24.20 21.03 0.79
CA LEU A 466 -23.61 21.72 1.93
C LEU A 466 -22.83 22.97 1.50
N ARG A 467 -22.17 22.93 0.33
CA ARG A 467 -21.39 24.06 -0.21
C ARG A 467 -22.24 25.20 -0.76
N THR A 468 -23.52 24.95 -1.07
CA THR A 468 -24.44 25.96 -1.62
C THR A 468 -25.11 26.83 -0.56
N LEU A 469 -24.82 26.60 0.72
CA LEU A 469 -25.29 27.45 1.80
C LEU A 469 -24.48 28.77 1.77
N ASP A 470 -25.17 29.90 1.63
CA ASP A 470 -24.62 31.24 1.41
C ASP A 470 -23.56 31.64 2.45
N ASP A 471 -22.55 32.42 2.02
CA ASP A 471 -21.53 33.04 2.90
C ASP A 471 -22.11 33.96 4.00
N ASN A 472 -23.42 34.23 3.96
CA ASN A 472 -24.16 35.04 4.94
C ASN A 472 -25.02 34.19 5.91
N ALA A 473 -24.99 32.85 5.82
CA ALA A 473 -25.73 31.99 6.75
C ALA A 473 -25.16 32.11 8.18
N ILE A 474 -26.07 32.14 9.17
CA ILE A 474 -25.67 32.13 10.58
C ILE A 474 -25.00 30.78 10.87
N PRO A 475 -23.78 30.76 11.43
CA PRO A 475 -23.09 29.52 11.73
C PRO A 475 -23.80 28.77 12.86
N LEU A 476 -23.83 27.44 12.76
CA LEU A 476 -24.48 26.57 13.73
C LEU A 476 -24.08 26.91 15.17
N SER A 477 -25.09 27.01 16.04
CA SER A 477 -24.86 27.17 17.47
C SER A 477 -24.13 25.96 18.08
N ALA A 478 -23.47 26.15 19.23
CA ALA A 478 -22.79 25.06 19.93
C ALA A 478 -23.73 23.89 20.25
N GLU A 479 -24.96 24.19 20.70
CA GLU A 479 -25.95 23.16 21.01
C GLU A 479 -26.52 22.48 19.75
N ALA A 480 -26.62 23.19 18.62
CA ALA A 480 -26.98 22.57 17.35
C ALA A 480 -25.90 21.56 16.90
N ILE A 481 -24.63 21.91 17.01
CA ILE A 481 -23.50 20.99 16.72
C ILE A 481 -23.53 19.79 17.68
N VAL A 482 -23.70 20.00 18.99
CA VAL A 482 -23.79 18.90 19.96
C VAL A 482 -24.97 17.97 19.67
N LYS A 483 -26.12 18.52 19.26
CA LYS A 483 -27.30 17.73 18.86
C LYS A 483 -27.03 16.90 17.61
N LEU A 484 -26.42 17.49 16.59
CA LEU A 484 -26.00 16.81 15.36
C LEU A 484 -25.07 15.64 15.69
N ILE A 485 -24.00 15.90 16.45
CA ILE A 485 -23.01 14.88 16.80
C ILE A 485 -23.63 13.76 17.65
N ARG A 486 -24.56 14.08 18.56
CA ARG A 486 -25.32 13.06 19.30
C ARG A 486 -26.12 12.15 18.36
N GLN A 487 -26.86 12.72 17.41
CA GLN A 487 -27.62 11.93 16.44
C GLN A 487 -26.69 11.03 15.59
N HIS A 488 -25.49 11.50 15.29
CA HIS A 488 -24.49 10.70 14.58
C HIS A 488 -23.92 9.57 15.46
N LEU A 489 -23.68 9.82 16.75
CA LEU A 489 -23.26 8.80 17.72
C LEU A 489 -24.33 7.70 17.94
N ASP A 490 -25.61 8.06 17.86
CA ASP A 490 -26.72 7.12 18.02
C ASP A 490 -26.91 6.19 16.80
N CYS A 491 -26.20 6.44 15.70
CA CYS A 491 -26.26 5.60 14.51
C CYS A 491 -25.54 4.25 14.72
N PRO A 492 -25.96 3.15 14.07
CA PRO A 492 -25.29 1.86 14.18
C PRO A 492 -23.82 1.90 13.72
N ARG A 493 -22.94 1.17 14.42
CA ARG A 493 -21.50 1.07 14.12
C ARG A 493 -20.74 2.40 14.28
N SER A 494 -21.14 3.20 15.25
CA SER A 494 -20.56 4.51 15.59
C SER A 494 -19.36 4.46 16.55
N SER A 495 -18.80 3.29 16.85
CA SER A 495 -17.76 3.14 17.89
C SER A 495 -16.47 3.91 17.62
N ARG A 496 -16.17 4.25 16.36
CA ARG A 496 -15.01 5.09 15.99
C ARG A 496 -15.27 6.58 16.20
N LEU A 497 -16.53 7.02 16.23
CA LEU A 497 -16.87 8.44 16.22
C LEU A 497 -16.33 9.22 17.44
N PRO A 498 -16.32 8.69 18.68
CA PRO A 498 -15.71 9.39 19.83
C PRO A 498 -14.24 9.77 19.61
N VAL A 499 -13.45 8.88 18.99
CA VAL A 499 -12.05 9.18 18.61
C VAL A 499 -12.00 10.38 17.68
N LEU A 500 -12.86 10.40 16.65
CA LEU A 500 -12.89 11.46 15.66
C LEU A 500 -13.37 12.80 16.25
N ILE A 501 -14.27 12.77 17.24
CA ILE A 501 -14.71 13.98 17.95
C ILE A 501 -13.53 14.61 18.68
N VAL A 502 -12.77 13.83 19.45
CA VAL A 502 -11.61 14.37 20.19
C VAL A 502 -10.51 14.81 19.21
N ALA A 503 -10.23 14.01 18.18
CA ALA A 503 -9.23 14.36 17.16
C ALA A 503 -9.59 15.66 16.41
N ALA A 504 -10.87 15.85 16.04
CA ALA A 504 -11.34 17.08 15.40
C ALA A 504 -11.18 18.31 16.30
N ALA A 505 -11.42 18.17 17.61
CA ALA A 505 -11.23 19.25 18.57
C ALA A 505 -9.76 19.69 18.66
N TYR A 506 -8.84 18.74 18.71
CA TYR A 506 -7.41 19.01 18.69
C TYR A 506 -6.93 19.58 17.35
N GLN A 507 -7.44 19.06 16.23
CA GLN A 507 -7.09 19.58 14.90
C GLN A 507 -7.51 21.06 14.78
N ALA A 508 -8.74 21.37 15.16
CA ALA A 508 -9.29 22.73 15.10
C ALA A 508 -8.55 23.72 16.01
N ALA A 509 -8.13 23.28 17.21
CA ALA A 509 -7.50 24.15 18.20
C ALA A 509 -5.97 24.02 18.28
N SER A 510 -5.33 23.26 17.37
CA SER A 510 -3.91 22.89 17.45
C SER A 510 -2.98 24.09 17.65
N GLU A 511 -3.14 25.16 16.87
CA GLU A 511 -2.33 26.37 16.96
C GLU A 511 -2.45 27.09 18.31
N TYR A 512 -3.62 27.01 18.95
CA TYR A 512 -3.89 27.64 20.25
C TYR A 512 -3.36 26.79 21.41
N LEU A 513 -3.44 25.46 21.27
CA LEU A 513 -3.00 24.52 22.29
C LEU A 513 -1.48 24.31 22.27
N GLY A 514 -0.84 24.44 21.11
CA GLY A 514 0.55 24.00 20.92
C GLY A 514 0.67 22.47 20.88
N GLU A 515 -0.45 21.77 20.72
CA GLU A 515 -0.61 20.32 20.78
C GLU A 515 -1.20 19.78 19.47
N ARG A 516 -0.92 18.51 19.16
CA ARG A 516 -1.44 17.83 17.97
C ARG A 516 -1.70 16.34 18.24
N CYS A 517 -2.69 15.78 17.54
CA CYS A 517 -2.89 14.34 17.50
C CYS A 517 -1.81 13.66 16.66
N LEU A 518 -1.34 12.49 17.11
CA LEU A 518 -0.62 11.56 16.23
C LEU A 518 -1.58 10.97 15.18
N PRO A 519 -1.05 10.53 14.02
CA PRO A 519 -1.87 9.92 12.97
C PRO A 519 -2.71 8.76 13.51
N LEU A 520 -4.02 8.80 13.23
CA LEU A 520 -4.97 7.79 13.67
C LEU A 520 -4.65 6.42 13.05
N GLU A 521 -4.34 5.42 13.87
CA GLU A 521 -4.15 4.05 13.39
C GLU A 521 -5.50 3.38 13.08
N SER A 522 -5.49 2.47 12.11
CA SER A 522 -6.66 1.66 11.76
C SER A 522 -6.94 0.63 12.88
N HIS A 523 -8.17 0.62 13.40
CA HIS A 523 -8.67 -0.08 14.60
C HIS A 523 -8.42 -1.60 14.78
N ASN A 524 -7.59 -2.25 13.96
CA ASN A 524 -7.34 -3.69 14.01
C ASN A 524 -5.90 -4.08 14.38
N ALA A 525 -5.02 -3.12 14.67
CA ALA A 525 -3.73 -3.47 15.22
C ALA A 525 -3.93 -3.84 16.70
N ALA A 526 -3.77 -5.12 17.04
CA ALA A 526 -3.76 -5.55 18.43
C ALA A 526 -2.72 -4.70 19.19
N ASP A 527 -3.10 -4.14 20.34
CA ASP A 527 -2.29 -3.26 21.21
C ASP A 527 -0.85 -3.74 21.48
N LYS A 528 -0.57 -5.02 21.22
CA LYS A 528 0.75 -5.64 21.33
C LYS A 528 1.71 -5.37 20.16
N GLN A 529 1.23 -4.98 18.97
CA GLN A 529 2.07 -4.83 17.78
C GLN A 529 2.53 -3.38 17.52
N THR A 530 1.78 -2.36 17.97
CA THR A 530 2.09 -0.95 17.65
C THR A 530 2.69 -0.18 18.83
N GLY A 531 2.54 -0.68 20.06
CA GLY A 531 3.09 -0.03 21.25
C GLY A 531 2.33 1.23 21.68
N ALA A 532 1.14 1.50 21.12
CA ALA A 532 0.28 2.61 21.49
C ALA A 532 -0.12 2.58 22.99
N LEU A 533 -0.33 3.76 23.56
CA LEU A 533 -0.74 3.98 24.94
C LEU A 533 -2.25 4.13 25.09
N GLY A 534 -2.98 4.50 24.05
CA GLY A 534 -4.44 4.63 24.04
C GLY A 534 -4.97 4.69 22.61
N ASP A 535 -6.28 4.89 22.46
CA ASP A 535 -6.95 5.02 21.16
C ASP A 535 -6.58 6.31 20.41
N LEU A 536 -6.18 7.36 21.14
CA LEU A 536 -5.72 8.63 20.60
C LEU A 536 -4.59 9.19 21.48
N GLU A 537 -3.50 9.61 20.84
CA GLU A 537 -2.30 10.12 21.49
C GLU A 537 -2.02 11.55 21.04
N ILE A 538 -1.74 12.42 22.02
CA ILE A 538 -1.47 13.84 21.81
C ILE A 538 -0.01 14.14 22.15
N THR A 539 0.65 14.88 21.25
CA THR A 539 2.02 15.37 21.44
C THR A 539 2.04 16.89 21.33
N LEU A 540 3.15 17.50 21.76
CA LEU A 540 3.43 18.88 21.41
C LEU A 540 3.69 19.00 19.89
N ILE A 541 3.46 20.18 19.30
CA ILE A 541 3.64 20.38 17.85
C ILE A 541 5.09 20.09 17.39
N ASN A 542 6.08 20.40 18.23
CA ASN A 542 7.51 20.25 17.93
C ASN A 542 8.16 19.05 18.64
N ASP A 543 7.36 18.20 19.29
CA ASP A 543 7.83 16.99 19.97
C ASP A 543 7.03 15.79 19.47
N ASN A 544 7.62 14.60 19.53
CA ASN A 544 6.92 13.34 19.29
C ASN A 544 6.65 12.59 20.59
N GLN A 545 7.00 13.16 21.74
CA GLN A 545 6.66 12.64 23.05
C GLN A 545 5.15 12.81 23.32
N VAL A 546 4.50 11.69 23.65
CA VAL A 546 3.08 11.67 24.02
C VAL A 546 2.92 12.22 25.43
N ILE A 547 2.13 13.30 25.55
CA ILE A 547 1.86 14.00 26.81
C ILE A 547 0.43 13.72 27.32
N THR A 548 -0.52 13.46 26.43
CA THR A 548 -1.90 13.10 26.79
C THR A 548 -2.34 11.88 25.99
N CYS A 549 -2.92 10.90 26.67
CA CYS A 549 -3.51 9.71 26.07
C CYS A 549 -5.01 9.68 26.30
N TYR A 550 -5.78 9.33 25.28
CA TYR A 550 -7.21 9.10 25.39
C TYR A 550 -7.53 7.62 25.15
N GLU A 551 -8.44 7.08 25.96
CA GLU A 551 -9.00 5.74 25.82
C GLU A 551 -10.52 5.85 25.67
N MET A 552 -11.08 5.27 24.61
CA MET A 552 -12.50 5.31 24.32
C MET A 552 -13.20 4.07 24.88
N LYS A 553 -14.25 4.27 25.68
CA LYS A 553 -15.06 3.18 26.25
C LYS A 553 -16.52 3.34 25.88
N MET A 554 -16.99 2.44 25.02
CA MET A 554 -18.41 2.27 24.67
C MET A 554 -19.23 1.58 25.78
N LYS A 555 -18.68 1.49 26.99
CA LYS A 555 -19.26 0.89 28.19
C LYS A 555 -18.84 1.72 29.39
N ARG A 556 -19.53 1.53 30.52
CA ARG A 556 -19.13 2.12 31.80
C ARG A 556 -17.69 1.74 32.14
N VAL A 557 -16.90 2.74 32.53
CA VAL A 557 -15.53 2.56 32.98
C VAL A 557 -15.54 1.92 34.36
N THR A 558 -14.73 0.88 34.55
CA THR A 558 -14.62 0.18 35.84
C THR A 558 -13.27 0.45 36.52
N ILE A 559 -13.19 0.20 37.82
CA ILE A 559 -11.91 0.22 38.56
C ILE A 559 -10.88 -0.69 37.90
N ASN A 560 -11.32 -1.82 37.35
CA ASN A 560 -10.42 -2.76 36.68
C ASN A 560 -9.83 -2.18 35.39
N ASP A 561 -10.61 -1.42 34.61
CA ASP A 561 -10.08 -0.72 33.43
C ASP A 561 -8.97 0.28 33.84
N ILE A 562 -9.21 1.05 34.90
CA ILE A 562 -8.24 2.00 35.45
C ILE A 562 -6.98 1.27 35.92
N ASN A 563 -7.12 0.15 36.63
CA ASN A 563 -5.98 -0.64 37.12
C ASN A 563 -5.12 -1.22 36.00
N ILE A 564 -5.73 -1.66 34.91
CA ILE A 564 -5.01 -2.13 33.72
C ILE A 564 -4.13 -1.01 33.15
N VAL A 565 -4.67 0.21 33.06
CA VAL A 565 -3.92 1.39 32.61
C VAL A 565 -2.80 1.74 33.57
N VAL A 566 -3.06 1.77 34.88
CA VAL A 566 -2.04 2.03 35.91
C VAL A 566 -0.87 1.06 35.79
N GLN A 567 -1.16 -0.24 35.59
CA GLN A 567 -0.14 -1.25 35.39
C GLN A 567 0.64 -1.00 34.09
N LYS A 568 -0.06 -0.76 32.98
CA LYS A 568 0.53 -0.46 31.66
C LYS A 568 1.50 0.74 31.73
N LEU A 569 1.08 1.82 32.38
CA LEU A 569 1.89 3.04 32.54
C LEU A 569 3.09 2.80 33.46
N SER A 570 2.91 2.08 34.56
CA SER A 570 3.97 1.76 35.51
C SER A 570 5.05 0.86 34.88
N GLU A 571 4.66 -0.12 34.06
CA GLU A 571 5.58 -1.00 33.34
C GLU A 571 6.38 -0.23 32.27
N LYS A 572 5.72 0.64 31.49
CA LYS A 572 6.41 1.48 30.50
C LYS A 572 7.36 2.48 31.14
N ARG A 573 6.99 3.11 32.26
CA ARG A 573 7.86 4.05 32.99
C ARG A 573 9.15 3.41 33.53
N LYS A 574 9.13 2.10 33.83
CA LYS A 574 10.36 1.38 34.22
C LYS A 574 11.34 1.20 33.07
N ASN A 575 10.84 1.13 31.84
CA ASN A 575 11.61 0.78 30.65
C ASN A 575 11.90 1.99 29.74
N THR A 576 11.31 3.17 30.01
CA THR A 576 11.42 4.38 29.18
C THR A 576 11.32 5.65 30.03
N ASP A 577 11.86 6.76 29.54
CA ASP A 577 11.67 8.10 30.15
C ASP A 577 10.29 8.67 29.76
N LEU A 578 9.23 7.99 30.22
CA LEU A 578 7.84 8.29 29.88
C LEU A 578 7.36 9.54 30.65
N LYS A 579 6.97 10.59 29.93
CA LYS A 579 6.43 11.85 30.47
C LYS A 579 5.01 12.11 29.96
N ILE A 580 4.07 11.28 30.42
CA ILE A 580 2.64 11.50 30.17
C ILE A 580 2.11 12.30 31.34
N ASP A 581 1.42 13.39 31.04
CA ASP A 581 0.77 14.24 32.04
C ASP A 581 -0.68 13.77 32.27
N ASN A 582 -1.39 13.36 31.20
CA ASN A 582 -2.81 13.01 31.28
C ASN A 582 -3.13 11.65 30.64
N TYR A 583 -3.99 10.87 31.30
CA TYR A 583 -4.64 9.69 30.74
C TYR A 583 -6.16 9.80 30.92
N ILE A 584 -6.86 10.03 29.83
CA ILE A 584 -8.27 10.43 29.84
C ILE A 584 -9.12 9.31 29.25
N PHE A 585 -10.05 8.77 30.04
CA PHE A 585 -11.10 7.92 29.52
C PHE A 585 -12.24 8.79 28.96
N ILE A 586 -12.69 8.50 27.75
CA ILE A 586 -13.88 9.11 27.16
C ILE A 586 -14.95 8.04 27.04
N THR A 587 -16.13 8.31 27.59
CA THR A 587 -17.27 7.39 27.53
C THR A 587 -18.54 8.12 27.11
N THR A 588 -19.48 7.35 26.56
CA THR A 588 -20.86 7.81 26.26
C THR A 588 -21.86 7.31 27.31
N GLU A 589 -21.38 6.58 28.33
CA GLU A 589 -22.18 6.01 29.42
C GLU A 589 -22.10 6.88 30.68
N THR A 590 -22.97 6.60 31.65
CA THR A 590 -22.94 7.27 32.95
C THR A 590 -21.64 6.99 33.71
N ILE A 591 -21.05 8.02 34.32
CA ILE A 591 -19.85 7.93 35.14
C ILE A 591 -20.27 7.81 36.62
N ASP A 592 -19.82 6.76 37.28
CA ASP A 592 -20.14 6.48 38.68
C ASP A 592 -19.18 7.25 39.62
N LYS A 593 -19.72 7.88 40.68
CA LYS A 593 -18.96 8.79 41.54
C LYS A 593 -17.76 8.12 42.22
N ASP A 594 -17.94 6.88 42.68
CA ASP A 594 -16.88 6.10 43.32
C ASP A 594 -15.69 5.83 42.36
N ILE A 595 -15.96 5.75 41.06
CA ILE A 595 -14.93 5.55 40.01
C ILE A 595 -14.14 6.83 39.78
N GLU A 596 -14.80 7.98 39.75
CA GLU A 596 -14.13 9.29 39.66
C GLU A 596 -13.21 9.52 40.86
N ASP A 597 -13.72 9.27 42.08
CA ASP A 597 -12.98 9.47 43.31
C ASP A 597 -11.78 8.51 43.38
N TYR A 598 -11.94 7.28 42.89
CA TYR A 598 -10.82 6.34 42.73
C TYR A 598 -9.78 6.87 41.74
N ALA A 599 -10.18 7.34 40.56
CA ALA A 599 -9.26 7.86 39.55
C ALA A 599 -8.47 9.08 40.07
N ALA A 600 -9.16 10.00 40.74
CA ALA A 600 -8.55 11.19 41.34
C ALA A 600 -7.50 10.82 42.41
N SER A 601 -7.74 9.77 43.20
CA SER A 601 -6.80 9.30 44.22
C SER A 601 -5.45 8.81 43.65
N LEU A 602 -5.36 8.58 42.35
CA LEU A 602 -4.16 8.05 41.70
C LEU A 602 -3.15 9.13 41.31
N TYR A 603 -3.52 10.42 41.29
CA TYR A 603 -2.64 11.50 40.83
C TYR A 603 -1.29 11.52 41.57
N GLU A 604 -1.34 11.57 42.90
CA GLU A 604 -0.12 11.54 43.74
C GLU A 604 0.62 10.21 43.61
N ARG A 605 -0.11 9.09 43.58
CA ARG A 605 0.48 7.74 43.49
C ARG A 605 1.21 7.51 42.17
N MET A 606 0.74 8.11 41.09
CA MET A 606 1.34 8.01 39.76
C MET A 606 2.45 9.05 39.55
N GLY A 607 2.73 9.88 40.55
CA GLY A 607 3.77 10.91 40.48
C GLY A 607 3.41 12.04 39.51
N GLY A 608 2.15 12.47 39.52
CA GLY A 608 1.66 13.64 38.78
C GLY A 608 0.93 13.32 37.47
N ILE A 609 0.63 12.06 37.17
CA ILE A 609 -0.17 11.69 36.00
C ILE A 609 -1.66 11.77 36.37
N GLU A 610 -2.41 12.64 35.70
CA GLU A 610 -3.85 12.79 35.91
C GLU A 610 -4.61 11.70 35.15
N ILE A 611 -5.39 10.90 35.89
CA ILE A 611 -6.30 9.91 35.32
C ILE A 611 -7.72 10.40 35.56
N VAL A 612 -8.47 10.63 34.48
CA VAL A 612 -9.83 11.18 34.56
C VAL A 612 -10.77 10.47 33.59
N ILE A 613 -12.06 10.46 33.91
CA ILE A 613 -13.13 9.95 33.05
C ILE A 613 -14.02 11.13 32.65
N LEU A 614 -14.25 11.31 31.35
CA LEU A 614 -15.05 12.38 30.79
C LEU A 614 -16.18 11.84 29.90
N ASP A 615 -17.33 12.51 29.95
CA ASP A 615 -18.42 12.29 29.00
C ASP A 615 -18.05 12.89 27.64
N CYS A 616 -18.19 12.11 26.56
CA CYS A 616 -17.82 12.52 25.20
C CYS A 616 -18.57 13.78 24.75
N LEU A 617 -19.89 13.83 25.00
CA LEU A 617 -20.71 14.98 24.61
C LEU A 617 -20.45 16.19 25.52
N GLY A 618 -20.18 15.95 26.80
CA GLY A 618 -19.73 16.93 27.77
C GLY A 618 -18.42 17.58 27.33
N PHE A 619 -17.40 16.79 27.00
CA PHE A 619 -16.13 17.27 26.45
C PHE A 619 -16.36 18.17 25.23
N LEU A 620 -17.13 17.70 24.24
CA LEU A 620 -17.44 18.46 23.04
C LEU A 620 -18.15 19.78 23.37
N ARG A 621 -19.15 19.74 24.26
CA ARG A 621 -19.91 20.93 24.65
C ARG A 621 -18.99 21.98 25.28
N HIS A 622 -18.12 21.59 26.21
CA HIS A 622 -17.17 22.53 26.83
C HIS A 622 -16.21 23.10 25.80
N PHE A 623 -15.67 22.26 24.91
CA PHE A 623 -14.79 22.70 23.83
C PHE A 623 -15.46 23.76 22.94
N LEU A 624 -16.70 23.52 22.47
CA LEU A 624 -17.41 24.45 21.57
C LEU A 624 -17.83 25.77 22.25
N HIS A 625 -17.97 25.79 23.58
CA HIS A 625 -18.23 27.01 24.33
C HIS A 625 -16.94 27.79 24.60
N LEU A 626 -15.85 27.10 24.95
CA LEU A 626 -14.55 27.71 25.20
C LEU A 626 -13.93 28.26 23.90
N PHE A 627 -13.93 27.44 22.84
CA PHE A 627 -13.43 27.77 21.51
C PHE A 627 -14.56 28.16 20.56
N HIS A 628 -15.43 29.09 20.99
CA HIS A 628 -16.63 29.44 20.24
C HIS A 628 -16.38 29.97 18.82
N ARG A 629 -15.18 30.49 18.53
CA ARG A 629 -14.77 30.94 17.18
C ARG A 629 -14.37 29.80 16.26
N LEU A 630 -14.10 28.61 16.80
CA LEU A 630 -13.63 27.43 16.06
C LEU A 630 -14.73 26.40 15.84
N ARG A 631 -16.00 26.72 16.13
CA ARG A 631 -17.14 25.79 16.00
C ARG A 631 -17.28 25.22 14.59
N MET A 632 -17.23 26.08 13.58
CA MET A 632 -17.31 25.64 12.18
C MET A 632 -16.05 24.89 11.75
N GLN A 633 -14.87 25.36 12.20
CA GLN A 633 -13.61 24.65 11.94
C GLN A 633 -13.62 23.23 12.51
N PHE A 634 -14.11 23.05 13.74
CA PHE A 634 -14.33 21.74 14.34
C PHE A 634 -15.27 20.87 13.51
N LEU A 635 -16.39 21.42 13.06
CA LEU A 635 -17.37 20.65 12.28
C LEU A 635 -16.79 20.23 10.92
N GLU A 636 -16.01 21.09 10.28
CA GLU A 636 -15.26 20.77 9.05
C GLU A 636 -14.19 19.70 9.30
N ASP A 637 -13.39 19.84 10.35
CA ASP A 637 -12.36 18.86 10.69
C ASP A 637 -12.98 17.50 11.01
N TYR A 638 -14.09 17.48 11.75
CA TYR A 638 -14.86 16.28 12.03
C TYR A 638 -15.41 15.64 10.74
N GLN A 639 -16.00 16.43 9.84
CA GLN A 639 -16.45 15.95 8.53
C GLN A 639 -15.31 15.31 7.75
N ASN A 640 -14.17 15.99 7.66
CA ASN A 640 -13.02 15.50 6.92
C ASN A 640 -12.50 14.18 7.50
N LEU A 641 -12.42 14.06 8.82
CA LEU A 641 -12.03 12.84 9.50
C LEU A 641 -13.03 11.70 9.25
N VAL A 642 -14.35 11.94 9.37
CA VAL A 642 -15.40 10.96 9.10
C VAL A 642 -15.33 10.44 7.66
N LEU A 643 -15.09 11.33 6.69
CA LEU A 643 -15.02 10.98 5.28
C LEU A 643 -13.71 10.25 4.92
N ALA A 644 -12.59 10.61 5.55
CA ALA A 644 -11.28 10.00 5.32
C ALA A 644 -11.13 8.61 5.93
N GLU A 645 -11.89 8.28 6.98
CA GLU A 645 -11.81 6.97 7.64
C GLU A 645 -12.18 5.82 6.67
N PRO A 646 -11.45 4.69 6.69
CA PRO A 646 -11.76 3.54 5.85
C PRO A 646 -13.13 2.95 6.22
N GLU A 647 -13.77 2.28 5.26
CA GLU A 647 -15.09 1.66 5.46
C GLU A 647 -15.18 0.64 6.62
N SER A 648 -14.06 0.06 7.03
CA SER A 648 -14.01 -0.83 8.20
C SER A 648 -14.19 -0.10 9.53
N ALA A 649 -13.86 1.18 9.58
CA ALA A 649 -13.95 2.00 10.78
C ALA A 649 -15.21 2.88 10.74
N VAL A 650 -15.43 3.58 9.63
CA VAL A 650 -16.65 4.37 9.37
C VAL A 650 -17.23 3.94 8.02
N ASN A 651 -18.33 3.19 8.05
CA ASN A 651 -18.95 2.67 6.84
C ASN A 651 -19.69 3.77 6.05
N GLN A 652 -19.96 3.53 4.76
CA GLN A 652 -20.61 4.49 3.88
C GLN A 652 -21.96 5.01 4.40
N ALA A 653 -22.80 4.15 4.96
CA ALA A 653 -24.11 4.58 5.47
C ALA A 653 -23.98 5.55 6.65
N LEU A 654 -22.95 5.37 7.48
CA LEU A 654 -22.65 6.28 8.59
C LEU A 654 -22.12 7.63 8.08
N LYS A 655 -21.26 7.62 7.04
CA LYS A 655 -20.81 8.85 6.37
C LYS A 655 -21.96 9.64 5.76
N GLU A 656 -22.85 8.96 5.03
CA GLU A 656 -24.05 9.57 4.43
C GLU A 656 -25.01 10.11 5.49
N ALA A 657 -25.21 9.37 6.59
CA ALA A 657 -26.02 9.83 7.71
C ALA A 657 -25.49 11.14 8.31
N PHE A 658 -24.18 11.26 8.51
CA PHE A 658 -23.59 12.51 9.00
C PHE A 658 -23.86 13.70 8.07
N LEU A 659 -23.61 13.54 6.75
CA LEU A 659 -23.82 14.63 5.80
C LEU A 659 -25.30 15.05 5.73
N ALA A 660 -26.22 14.08 5.76
CA ALA A 660 -27.65 14.36 5.79
C ALA A 660 -28.08 15.07 7.10
N LEU A 661 -27.57 14.63 8.25
CA LEU A 661 -27.83 15.29 9.54
C LEU A 661 -27.28 16.72 9.56
N ARG A 662 -26.08 16.93 9.00
CA ARG A 662 -25.46 18.24 8.88
C ARG A 662 -26.28 19.16 7.98
N GLN A 663 -26.67 18.68 6.81
CA GLN A 663 -27.51 19.44 5.88
C GLN A 663 -28.82 19.86 6.53
N ALA A 664 -29.47 18.94 7.26
CA ALA A 664 -30.71 19.23 7.98
C ALA A 664 -30.49 20.28 9.09
N ALA A 665 -29.39 20.19 9.84
CA ALA A 665 -29.07 21.16 10.88
C ALA A 665 -28.85 22.57 10.30
N GLU A 666 -28.10 22.68 9.21
CA GLU A 666 -27.82 23.97 8.55
C GLU A 666 -29.06 24.54 7.84
N SER A 667 -30.00 23.70 7.41
CA SER A 667 -31.27 24.14 6.81
C SER A 667 -32.30 24.60 7.84
N LEU A 668 -32.35 23.97 9.02
CA LEU A 668 -33.34 24.28 10.07
C LEU A 668 -33.10 25.65 10.73
N GLU A 669 -31.87 26.14 10.81
CA GLU A 669 -31.59 27.49 11.32
C GLU A 669 -31.99 28.59 10.32
N ILE A 670 -32.15 28.26 9.02
CA ILE A 670 -32.61 29.20 7.99
C ILE A 670 -34.13 29.41 8.03
N GLU A 671 -34.91 28.40 8.47
CA GLU A 671 -36.38 28.46 8.53
C GLU A 671 -36.93 29.05 9.84
N THR A 672 -36.09 29.35 10.83
CA THR A 672 -36.52 29.90 12.13
C THR A 672 -36.58 31.43 12.22
N ASP A 673 -36.42 32.14 11.10
CA ASP A 673 -36.60 33.61 10.99
C ASP A 673 -37.98 34.02 10.45
#